data_AF-A0A255TMK4-F1
#
_entry.id   AF-A0A255TMK4-F1
#
_cell.length_a   1.000
_cell.length_b   1.000
_cell.length_c   1.000
_cell.angle_alpha   90.00
_cell.angle_beta   90.00
_cell.angle_gamma   90.00
#
_symmetry.space_group_name_H-M   'P 1'
#
loop_
_entity.id
_entity.type
_entity.pdbx_description
1 polymer ?
#
loop_
_entity_poly.entity_id
_entity_poly.type
_entity_poly.pdbx_seq_one_letter_code
_entity_poly.pdbx_strand_id
1 'polypeptide(L)'
;MTRTTSLRTLAQRWLSALVLSLALVTVASAQETIRITGRVVSKSDKEPLIGVNITDAHVKRAYAATDVDGRFAFNVHLGTTLKFSMVGAKSVNVKVKNHKFMEVEMEEENISLGEVVVAAKIIKGKITPEPTDIEVKGNYFHVRTRVRVPREMFSHDTRLVVQPILNDVTRGELKLMRPLVYDAKGYNTTQDRMYGFNMNDSVAGDPLARHVTVKSKAMREKNRTNDIIGYSDSIYVEHVKDEFSCDVYMAIENYNRILYRDTTIIARGTVNPLRWLDYSFAAGEMNDSAYIPKPEMQLRDSRGEVNLRFPIGKSVFDTNDPQNAAEVEKMRQQIQQIAGTKDATLQALSMEGTSSPDGRYNYNLTLAQRRMDFAVNYLRQLVPEELRRDMQFKSKAAVAPWIDVVKLMRADSLYDEAAQVEQIVKRYGNIDQQGRAIRKLPFFGRLLEGKYLPQLRKVGYVMNYSIFRQLTLEEIAELYEKDYKQLSRFEFFKLYRNETDRNKREKILRQSLEMYPSFMAAANDLEALLINRQASDPDILRRFVGRSAPQVVNTNQMIALLNAGLYSQADSVADFVADNEQSHLLLAVNAVLNGRYEDNFNTVAQTGKRNELIMLLAMKRNKEASELSKTLPEDEALTHYLRAICLNRLDDPVDAYKALKKALEMDPSLEKIAHVDGDVNDLLLDKKNQPNEQ
;
A
#
# COMPACT_ATOMS: atom_id res chain seq x y z
N MET A 1 71.95 61.22 52.47
CA MET A 1 71.33 59.94 52.87
C MET A 1 70.19 60.31 53.82
N THR A 2 68.89 60.10 53.62
CA THR A 2 68.11 59.01 53.03
C THR A 2 66.66 59.53 52.89
N ARG A 3 66.11 59.69 51.68
CA ARG A 3 64.67 59.94 51.51
C ARG A 3 64.05 59.37 50.22
N THR A 4 64.72 58.40 49.59
CA THR A 4 64.26 57.76 48.35
C THR A 4 63.91 56.27 48.50
N THR A 5 64.10 55.69 49.69
CA THR A 5 63.86 54.25 49.95
C THR A 5 62.43 53.90 50.37
N SER A 6 61.58 54.87 50.73
CA SER A 6 60.22 54.59 51.25
C SER A 6 59.14 54.46 50.18
N LEU A 7 59.28 55.11 49.02
CA LEU A 7 58.26 55.08 47.96
C LEU A 7 58.37 53.83 47.07
N ARG A 8 59.59 53.34 46.85
CA ARG A 8 59.81 52.09 46.09
C ARG A 8 59.26 50.88 46.83
N THR A 9 59.46 50.77 48.13
CA THR A 9 58.95 49.64 48.94
C THR A 9 57.42 49.66 49.08
N LEU A 10 56.81 50.84 49.12
CA LEU A 10 55.35 50.97 49.12
C LEU A 10 54.77 50.59 47.75
N ALA A 11 55.28 51.16 46.65
CA ALA A 11 54.83 50.83 45.30
C ALA A 11 55.02 49.34 44.95
N GLN A 12 56.10 48.72 45.43
CA GLN A 12 56.37 47.30 45.22
C GLN A 12 55.44 46.40 46.05
N ARG A 13 55.01 46.84 47.25
CA ARG A 13 53.96 46.18 48.04
C ARG A 13 52.57 46.28 47.39
N TRP A 14 52.23 47.45 46.83
CA TRP A 14 50.97 47.64 46.10
C TRP A 14 50.95 46.87 44.78
N LEU A 15 52.07 46.79 44.06
CA LEU A 15 52.18 45.99 42.84
C LEU A 15 52.12 44.48 43.16
N SER A 16 52.74 44.03 44.26
CA SER A 16 52.63 42.65 44.72
C SER A 16 51.21 42.29 45.13
N ALA A 17 50.50 43.20 45.82
CA ALA A 17 49.10 43.02 46.20
C ALA A 17 48.16 43.03 44.99
N LEU A 18 48.45 43.84 43.96
CA LEU A 18 47.70 43.88 42.70
C LEU A 18 47.94 42.63 41.83
N VAL A 19 49.17 42.11 41.80
CA VAL A 19 49.49 40.86 41.09
C VAL A 19 48.88 39.66 41.82
N LEU A 20 48.88 39.67 43.17
CA LEU A 20 48.22 38.64 43.97
C LEU A 20 46.69 38.70 43.83
N SER A 21 46.09 39.90 43.74
CA SER A 21 44.65 40.05 43.50
C SER A 21 44.25 39.69 42.06
N LEU A 22 45.08 39.98 41.05
CA LEU A 22 44.85 39.50 39.68
C LEU A 22 45.02 37.97 39.55
N ALA A 23 45.93 37.36 40.31
CA ALA A 23 46.12 35.91 40.35
C ALA A 23 44.98 35.17 41.10
N LEU A 24 44.22 35.87 41.96
CA LEU A 24 43.04 35.34 42.63
C LEU A 24 41.76 35.41 41.78
N VAL A 25 41.74 36.20 40.70
CA VAL A 25 40.59 36.30 39.77
C VAL A 25 40.60 35.19 38.70
N THR A 26 41.71 34.46 38.51
CA THR A 26 41.80 33.38 37.52
C THR A 26 41.29 32.03 38.00
N VAL A 27 40.82 31.90 39.25
CA VAL A 27 40.03 30.75 39.69
C VAL A 27 38.55 31.01 39.42
N ALA A 28 38.22 31.34 38.17
CA ALA A 28 36.87 31.12 37.68
C ALA A 28 36.67 29.59 37.70
N SER A 29 35.78 29.10 38.55
CA SER A 29 35.40 27.68 38.61
C SER A 29 35.17 27.16 37.19
N ALA A 30 36.11 26.37 36.67
CA ALA A 30 35.86 25.50 35.55
C ALA A 30 34.90 24.42 36.05
N GLN A 31 33.60 24.71 36.02
CA GLN A 31 32.59 23.68 36.24
C GLN A 31 32.76 22.65 35.13
N GLU A 32 33.19 21.45 35.53
CA GLU A 32 33.43 20.34 34.61
C GLU A 32 32.15 20.10 33.79
N THR A 33 32.28 20.27 32.48
CA THR A 33 31.17 20.09 31.55
C THR A 33 31.15 18.63 31.15
N ILE A 34 30.07 17.93 31.49
CA ILE A 34 29.90 16.51 31.17
C ILE A 34 28.83 16.34 30.10
N ARG A 35 29.03 15.36 29.22
CA ARG A 35 27.99 14.92 28.29
C ARG A 35 27.08 13.94 29.00
N ILE A 36 25.80 14.29 29.10
CA ILE A 36 24.76 13.42 29.65
C ILE A 36 23.93 12.86 28.51
N THR A 37 23.67 11.56 28.58
CA THR A 37 22.65 10.87 27.79
C THR A 37 21.55 10.36 28.72
N GLY A 38 20.38 10.10 28.17
CA GLY A 38 19.29 9.57 28.99
C GLY A 38 18.05 9.24 28.19
N ARG A 39 17.04 8.75 28.91
CA ARG A 39 15.71 8.45 28.38
C ARG A 39 14.64 8.96 29.34
N VAL A 40 13.56 9.49 28.80
CA VAL A 40 12.37 9.86 29.56
C VAL A 40 11.23 8.94 29.18
N VAL A 41 10.54 8.37 30.17
CA VAL A 41 9.43 7.44 29.99
C VAL A 41 8.24 7.84 30.86
N SER A 42 7.06 7.42 30.44
CA SER A 42 5.85 7.56 31.22
C SER A 42 5.88 6.63 32.42
N LYS A 43 5.42 7.12 33.57
CA LYS A 43 5.34 6.33 34.80
C LYS A 43 4.26 5.25 34.73
N SER A 44 3.20 5.43 33.92
CA SER A 44 2.05 4.52 33.84
C SER A 44 2.30 3.26 33.02
N ASP A 45 2.85 3.42 31.83
CA ASP A 45 2.94 2.38 30.79
C ASP A 45 4.40 2.10 30.37
N LYS A 46 5.36 2.87 30.89
CA LYS A 46 6.79 2.82 30.54
C LYS A 46 7.07 3.16 29.08
N GLU A 47 6.12 3.74 28.36
CA GLU A 47 6.35 4.20 27.00
C GLU A 47 7.28 5.43 26.98
N PRO A 48 8.15 5.54 25.97
CA PRO A 48 9.01 6.70 25.83
C PRO A 48 8.21 8.00 25.64
N LEU A 49 8.56 9.02 26.42
CA LEU A 49 7.95 10.35 26.30
C LEU A 49 8.77 11.21 25.34
N ILE A 50 8.22 11.43 24.15
CA ILE A 50 8.76 12.33 23.12
C ILE A 50 8.54 13.80 23.50
N GLY A 51 9.49 14.67 23.13
CA GLY A 51 9.30 16.12 23.22
C GLY A 51 9.33 16.71 24.64
N VAL A 52 9.80 15.95 25.64
CA VAL A 52 9.98 16.43 27.02
C VAL A 52 11.08 17.48 27.06
N ASN A 53 10.76 18.67 27.56
CA ASN A 53 11.71 19.78 27.63
C ASN A 53 12.65 19.62 28.83
N ILE A 54 13.95 19.72 28.56
CA ILE A 54 15.00 19.64 29.57
C ILE A 54 15.63 21.01 29.73
N THR A 55 15.37 21.66 30.86
CA THR A 55 15.79 23.04 31.15
C THR A 55 16.60 23.12 32.45
N ASP A 56 17.43 24.15 32.59
CA ASP A 56 18.01 24.51 33.87
C ASP A 56 16.92 25.02 34.82
N ALA A 57 16.75 24.39 35.99
CA ALA A 57 15.71 24.75 36.93
C ALA A 57 15.87 26.17 37.52
N HIS A 58 17.09 26.73 37.53
CA HIS A 58 17.39 28.04 38.12
C HIS A 58 17.48 29.14 37.05
N VAL A 59 18.23 28.89 35.98
CA VAL A 59 18.52 29.90 34.93
C VAL A 59 17.48 29.84 33.80
N LYS A 60 16.60 28.82 33.79
CA LYS A 60 15.58 28.56 32.76
C LYS A 60 16.16 28.42 31.34
N ARG A 61 17.44 28.07 31.23
CA ARG A 61 18.12 27.80 29.96
C ARG A 61 17.67 26.43 29.44
N ALA A 62 17.17 26.35 28.21
CA ALA A 62 16.86 25.08 27.57
C ALA A 62 18.13 24.37 27.09
N TYR A 63 18.22 23.06 27.32
CA TYR A 63 19.33 22.21 26.87
C TYR A 63 18.95 21.32 25.69
N ALA A 64 17.84 20.58 25.80
CA ALA A 64 17.38 19.64 24.80
C ALA A 64 15.88 19.34 24.98
N ALA A 65 15.31 18.65 23.99
CA ALA A 65 14.06 17.93 24.13
C ALA A 65 14.31 16.45 23.80
N THR A 66 13.47 15.56 24.29
CA THR A 66 13.57 14.12 23.96
C THR A 66 13.13 13.83 22.53
N ASP A 67 13.80 12.86 21.90
CA ASP A 67 13.45 12.34 20.57
C ASP A 67 12.30 11.31 20.63
N VAL A 68 12.01 10.67 19.49
CA VAL A 68 10.93 9.67 19.32
C VAL A 68 11.06 8.45 20.24
N ASP A 69 12.29 8.10 20.65
CA ASP A 69 12.54 7.01 21.58
C ASP A 69 12.60 7.50 23.04
N GLY A 70 12.22 8.76 23.28
CA GLY A 70 12.33 9.42 24.57
C GLY A 70 13.77 9.74 24.96
N ARG A 71 14.75 9.62 24.06
CA ARG A 71 16.17 9.77 24.37
C ARG A 71 16.61 11.23 24.26
N PHE A 72 17.66 11.57 24.99
CA PHE A 72 18.29 12.89 24.92
C PHE A 72 19.79 12.80 25.10
N ALA A 73 20.52 13.79 24.55
CA ALA A 73 21.95 13.94 24.75
C ALA A 73 22.37 15.41 24.66
N PHE A 74 23.04 15.94 25.70
CA PHE A 74 23.60 17.31 25.68
C PHE A 74 24.75 17.47 26.69
N ASN A 75 25.49 18.57 26.55
CA ASN A 75 26.57 18.93 27.47
C ASN A 75 26.04 19.88 28.55
N VAL A 76 26.31 19.58 29.82
CA VAL A 76 25.85 20.35 30.98
C VAL A 76 26.92 20.37 32.09
N HIS A 77 26.91 21.42 32.91
CA HIS A 77 27.82 21.53 34.04
C HIS A 77 27.43 20.58 35.18
N LEU A 78 28.42 19.95 35.79
CA LEU A 78 28.21 19.07 36.94
C LEU A 78 27.53 19.84 38.09
N GLY A 79 26.47 19.27 38.68
CA GLY A 79 25.71 19.88 39.76
C GLY A 79 24.51 20.74 39.35
N THR A 80 24.30 21.01 38.05
CA THR A 80 23.08 21.66 37.53
C THR A 80 21.83 20.84 37.87
N THR A 81 20.75 21.51 38.30
CA THR A 81 19.44 20.88 38.48
C THR A 81 18.66 21.02 37.18
N LEU A 82 18.37 19.89 36.53
CA LEU A 82 17.58 19.83 35.31
C LEU A 82 16.10 19.70 35.66
N LYS A 83 15.27 20.55 35.08
CA LYS A 83 13.82 20.44 35.10
C LYS A 83 13.36 19.80 33.81
N PHE A 84 12.73 18.63 33.95
CA PHE A 84 12.00 17.92 32.91
C PHE A 84 10.55 18.36 32.97
N SER A 85 10.05 18.94 31.90
CA SER A 85 8.68 19.45 31.85
C SER A 85 8.03 19.16 30.52
N MET A 86 6.79 18.70 30.60
CA MET A 86 5.90 18.43 29.48
C MET A 86 4.49 18.80 29.94
N VAL A 87 3.74 19.46 29.07
CA VAL A 87 2.37 19.90 29.40
C VAL A 87 1.47 18.68 29.34
N GLY A 88 0.73 18.42 30.42
CA GLY A 88 0.06 17.12 30.61
C GLY A 88 0.85 16.15 31.49
N ALA A 89 1.97 16.57 32.09
CA ALA A 89 2.75 15.78 33.03
C ALA A 89 3.36 16.63 34.16
N LYS A 90 3.44 16.06 35.36
CA LYS A 90 4.10 16.68 36.52
C LYS A 90 5.57 16.89 36.21
N SER A 91 6.03 18.13 36.36
CA SER A 91 7.45 18.45 36.14
C SER A 91 8.34 17.74 37.16
N VAL A 92 9.45 17.16 36.70
CA VAL A 92 10.42 16.45 37.54
C VAL A 92 11.74 17.21 37.55
N ASN A 93 12.30 17.46 38.73
CA ASN A 93 13.62 18.08 38.87
C ASN A 93 14.65 17.01 39.23
N VAL A 94 15.71 16.89 38.43
CA VAL A 94 16.80 15.92 38.66
C VAL A 94 18.14 16.64 38.67
N LYS A 95 18.91 16.45 39.75
CA LYS A 95 20.25 17.03 39.87
C LYS A 95 21.29 16.20 39.12
N VAL A 96 22.07 16.85 38.28
CA VAL A 96 23.17 16.23 37.52
C VAL A 96 24.28 15.78 38.47
N LYS A 97 24.48 14.46 38.55
CA LYS A 97 25.57 13.79 39.30
C LYS A 97 26.64 13.28 38.31
N ASN A 98 27.69 12.62 38.81
CA ASN A 98 28.78 12.05 37.99
C ASN A 98 28.38 10.78 37.18
N HIS A 99 27.08 10.60 36.89
CA HIS A 99 26.58 9.48 36.08
C HIS A 99 26.32 9.98 34.65
N LYS A 100 26.84 9.25 33.65
CA LYS A 100 26.74 9.64 32.23
C LYS A 100 25.39 9.32 31.59
N PHE A 101 24.60 8.42 32.21
CA PHE A 101 23.27 8.02 31.77
C PHE A 101 22.24 8.30 32.86
N MET A 102 21.05 8.78 32.50
CA MET A 102 19.93 8.96 33.43
C MET A 102 18.58 8.58 32.80
N GLU A 103 17.77 7.84 33.54
CA GLU A 103 16.39 7.55 33.18
C GLU A 103 15.45 8.37 34.06
N VAL A 104 14.47 9.03 33.45
CA VAL A 104 13.52 9.92 34.14
C VAL A 104 12.10 9.46 33.87
N GLU A 105 11.35 9.18 34.92
CA GLU A 105 9.95 8.83 34.82
C GLU A 105 9.09 10.06 35.10
N MET A 106 8.15 10.39 34.21
CA MET A 106 7.20 11.48 34.40
C MET A 106 5.78 10.94 34.58
N GLU A 107 5.06 11.54 35.52
CA GLU A 107 3.67 11.21 35.82
C GLU A 107 2.75 12.16 35.05
N GLU A 108 1.72 11.63 34.38
CA GLU A 108 0.74 12.45 33.69
C GLU A 108 -0.06 13.35 34.66
N GLU A 109 -0.38 14.56 34.23
CA GLU A 109 -1.15 15.55 34.97
C GLU A 109 -2.21 16.15 34.05
N ASN A 110 -3.49 15.88 34.33
CA ASN A 110 -4.60 16.53 33.63
C ASN A 110 -4.62 18.02 33.98
N ILE A 111 -4.47 18.87 32.96
CA ILE A 111 -4.83 20.29 33.06
C ILE A 111 -6.31 20.39 32.70
N SER A 112 -7.19 19.86 33.57
CA SER A 112 -8.61 20.19 33.49
C SER A 112 -8.74 21.65 33.91
N LEU A 113 -9.13 22.52 32.97
CA LEU A 113 -9.68 23.83 33.34
C LEU A 113 -11.05 23.54 33.95
N GLY A 114 -11.09 23.37 35.27
CA GLY A 114 -12.34 23.29 36.00
C GLY A 114 -13.19 24.52 35.67
N GLU A 115 -14.42 24.24 35.26
CA GLU A 115 -15.59 25.10 35.18
C GLU A 115 -15.40 26.45 34.47
N VAL A 116 -16.28 26.73 33.50
CA VAL A 116 -16.45 28.08 32.95
C VAL A 116 -17.04 28.99 34.04
N VAL A 117 -16.18 29.40 34.96
CA VAL A 117 -16.25 30.75 35.52
C VAL A 117 -15.15 31.51 34.80
N VAL A 118 -15.53 32.63 34.17
CA VAL A 118 -14.60 33.58 33.56
C VAL A 118 -13.73 34.20 34.66
N ALA A 119 -12.80 33.44 35.19
CA ALA A 119 -11.70 33.84 36.04
C ALA A 119 -10.45 33.29 35.37
N ALA A 120 -10.03 33.98 34.29
CA ALA A 120 -8.78 33.71 33.61
C ALA A 120 -7.63 33.72 34.64
N LYS A 121 -7.22 32.54 35.10
CA LYS A 121 -5.98 32.37 35.85
C LYS A 121 -4.88 32.87 34.92
N ILE A 122 -4.30 34.03 35.25
CA ILE A 122 -3.24 34.65 34.45
C ILE A 122 -2.02 33.73 34.52
N ILE A 123 -1.87 32.85 33.53
CA ILE A 123 -0.65 32.05 33.38
C ILE A 123 0.44 33.01 32.89
N LYS A 124 1.27 33.51 33.80
CA LYS A 124 2.43 34.34 33.47
C LYS A 124 3.59 33.46 32.98
N GLY A 125 4.24 33.85 31.88
CA GLY A 125 5.49 33.22 31.42
C GLY A 125 5.34 31.90 30.66
N LYS A 126 4.18 31.63 30.05
CA LYS A 126 3.96 30.48 29.17
C LYS A 126 3.14 30.88 27.94
N ILE A 127 3.48 30.33 26.78
CA ILE A 127 2.63 30.43 25.58
C ILE A 127 1.62 29.28 25.66
N THR A 128 0.34 29.60 25.53
CA THR A 128 -0.74 28.61 25.62
C THR A 128 -1.56 28.64 24.35
N PRO A 129 -1.35 27.69 23.42
CA PRO A 129 -2.35 27.34 22.43
C PRO A 129 -3.64 26.92 23.15
N GLU A 130 -4.78 27.32 22.63
CA GLU A 130 -6.06 26.84 23.14
C GLU A 130 -6.28 25.38 22.68
N PRO A 131 -6.76 24.48 23.56
CA PRO A 131 -7.21 23.15 23.14
C PRO A 131 -8.23 23.27 22.01
N THR A 132 -8.22 22.28 21.12
CA THR A 132 -9.07 22.22 19.93
C THR A 132 -9.34 20.79 19.52
N ASP A 133 -10.23 20.63 18.56
CA ASP A 133 -10.60 19.36 17.97
C ASP A 133 -9.84 19.14 16.66
N ILE A 134 -9.63 17.87 16.32
CA ILE A 134 -9.26 17.45 14.96
C ILE A 134 -10.56 17.12 14.22
N GLU A 135 -11.06 18.09 13.43
CA GLU A 135 -12.28 17.89 12.63
C GLU A 135 -11.94 17.12 11.35
N VAL A 136 -12.63 16.00 11.11
CA VAL A 136 -12.43 15.18 9.90
C VAL A 136 -13.42 15.57 8.80
N LYS A 137 -12.92 15.87 7.60
CA LYS A 137 -13.73 16.08 6.39
C LYS A 137 -13.11 15.35 5.22
N GLY A 138 -13.76 14.29 4.74
CA GLY A 138 -13.16 13.35 3.81
C GLY A 138 -11.86 12.79 4.40
N ASN A 139 -10.76 12.93 3.67
CA ASN A 139 -9.42 12.57 4.14
C ASN A 139 -8.63 13.76 4.69
N TYR A 140 -9.26 14.92 4.92
CA TYR A 140 -8.59 16.10 5.44
C TYR A 140 -8.92 16.32 6.92
N PHE A 141 -7.85 16.45 7.70
CA PHE A 141 -7.92 16.69 9.13
C PHE A 141 -7.68 18.17 9.37
N HIS A 142 -8.70 18.85 9.87
CA HIS A 142 -8.67 20.29 10.10
C HIS A 142 -8.36 20.59 11.57
N VAL A 143 -7.37 21.43 11.79
CA VAL A 143 -6.98 21.90 13.13
C VAL A 143 -7.10 23.42 13.15
N ARG A 144 -7.88 23.93 14.11
CA ARG A 144 -8.09 25.37 14.29
C ARG A 144 -7.85 25.75 15.74
N THR A 145 -6.84 26.56 16.01
CA THR A 145 -6.54 27.01 17.38
C THR A 145 -6.19 28.49 17.41
N ARG A 146 -6.09 29.05 18.60
CA ARG A 146 -5.57 30.39 18.84
C ARG A 146 -4.38 30.30 19.78
N VAL A 147 -3.30 30.96 19.42
CA VAL A 147 -2.09 31.04 20.23
C VAL A 147 -2.10 32.38 20.96
N ARG A 148 -2.18 32.33 22.29
CA ARG A 148 -2.05 33.52 23.13
C ARG A 148 -0.58 33.75 23.48
N VAL A 149 -0.05 34.92 23.10
CA VAL A 149 1.35 35.31 23.30
C VAL A 149 1.43 36.42 24.36
N PRO A 150 2.00 36.14 25.55
CA PRO A 150 2.18 37.15 26.59
C PRO A 150 3.15 38.25 26.17
N ARG A 151 2.81 39.51 26.43
CA ARG A 151 3.66 40.67 26.03
C ARG A 151 5.03 40.63 26.68
N GLU A 152 5.11 40.19 27.93
CA GLU A 152 6.35 40.10 28.69
C GLU A 152 7.35 39.08 28.11
N MET A 153 6.88 38.12 27.31
CA MET A 153 7.74 37.10 26.68
C MET A 153 8.20 37.49 25.28
N PHE A 154 7.58 38.50 24.66
CA PHE A 154 7.77 38.82 23.24
C PHE A 154 8.30 40.24 23.04
N SER A 155 9.63 40.37 23.01
CA SER A 155 10.34 41.65 22.85
C SER A 155 10.36 42.13 21.40
N HIS A 156 10.97 43.29 21.16
CA HIS A 156 11.00 43.96 19.85
C HIS A 156 11.85 43.24 18.78
N ASP A 157 12.71 42.32 19.22
CA ASP A 157 13.78 41.64 18.50
C ASP A 157 13.62 40.12 18.57
N THR A 158 12.37 39.64 18.65
CA THR A 158 12.07 38.21 18.74
C THR A 158 11.15 37.72 17.63
N ARG A 159 11.28 36.44 17.32
CA ARG A 159 10.37 35.62 16.52
C ARG A 159 9.78 34.52 17.39
N LEU A 160 8.51 34.21 17.16
CA LEU A 160 7.83 33.04 17.69
C LEU A 160 7.57 32.08 16.53
N VAL A 161 8.00 30.84 16.67
CA VAL A 161 7.67 29.73 15.76
C VAL A 161 6.79 28.75 16.51
N VAL A 162 5.64 28.42 15.93
CA VAL A 162 4.69 27.43 16.42
C VAL A 162 4.51 26.39 15.32
N GLN A 163 4.88 25.16 15.60
CA GLN A 163 4.84 24.04 14.66
C GLN A 163 3.85 22.99 15.17
N PRO A 164 2.62 22.96 14.62
CA PRO A 164 1.69 21.87 14.86
C PRO A 164 2.14 20.61 14.10
N ILE A 165 1.97 19.47 14.74
CA ILE A 165 2.32 18.15 14.24
C ILE A 165 1.10 17.26 14.48
N LEU A 166 0.60 16.68 13.40
CA LEU A 166 -0.37 15.60 13.49
C LEU A 166 0.39 14.30 13.74
N ASN A 167 0.10 13.64 14.85
CA ASN A 167 0.71 12.38 15.25
C ASN A 167 -0.27 11.25 14.98
N ASP A 168 0.11 10.31 14.11
CA ASP A 168 -0.57 9.02 13.93
C ASP A 168 0.00 8.04 14.94
N VAL A 169 -0.71 7.86 16.04
CA VAL A 169 -0.30 7.03 17.17
C VAL A 169 -0.30 5.55 16.78
N THR A 170 -1.25 5.12 15.93
CA THR A 170 -1.35 3.73 15.45
C THR A 170 -0.10 3.31 14.69
N ARG A 171 0.44 4.22 13.86
CA ARG A 171 1.57 3.91 12.97
C ARG A 171 2.90 4.46 13.44
N GLY A 172 2.90 5.34 14.45
CA GLY A 172 4.09 6.07 14.87
C GLY A 172 4.58 7.07 13.82
N GLU A 173 3.68 7.61 13.00
CA GLU A 173 4.01 8.57 11.94
C GLU A 173 3.72 10.02 12.35
N LEU A 174 4.67 10.91 12.09
CA LEU A 174 4.53 12.34 12.37
C LEU A 174 4.39 13.12 11.07
N LYS A 175 3.34 13.95 10.97
CA LYS A 175 3.11 14.82 9.82
C LYS A 175 3.11 16.29 10.26
N LEU A 176 4.08 17.06 9.73
CA LEU A 176 4.18 18.48 10.00
C LEU A 176 3.05 19.23 9.29
N MET A 177 2.31 20.04 10.04
CA MET A 177 1.38 21.01 9.49
C MET A 177 2.12 22.31 9.13
N ARG A 178 1.43 23.29 8.54
CA ARG A 178 2.00 24.61 8.29
C ARG A 178 2.46 25.27 9.60
N PRO A 179 3.69 25.80 9.71
CA PRO A 179 4.08 26.54 10.90
C PRO A 179 3.37 27.91 10.96
N LEU A 180 3.09 28.37 12.18
CA LEU A 180 2.74 29.75 12.48
C LEU A 180 4.00 30.48 12.93
N VAL A 181 4.35 31.54 12.22
CA VAL A 181 5.56 32.33 12.49
C VAL A 181 5.12 33.75 12.78
N TYR A 182 5.51 34.28 13.93
CA TYR A 182 5.13 35.61 14.39
C TYR A 182 6.37 36.42 14.72
N ASP A 183 6.59 37.50 13.96
CA ASP A 183 7.77 38.33 14.10
C ASP A 183 7.44 39.65 14.80
N ALA A 184 8.31 40.05 15.72
CA ALA A 184 8.37 41.43 16.12
C ALA A 184 8.85 42.30 14.94
N LYS A 185 8.35 43.54 14.86
CA LYS A 185 8.66 44.45 13.75
C LYS A 185 10.17 44.67 13.56
N GLY A 186 10.92 44.78 14.67
CA GLY A 186 12.37 44.96 14.64
C GLY A 186 13.10 43.71 14.14
N TYR A 187 12.68 42.53 14.61
CA TYR A 187 13.18 41.23 14.13
C TYR A 187 13.01 41.09 12.62
N ASN A 188 11.78 41.27 12.14
CA ASN A 188 11.46 41.13 10.72
C ASN A 188 12.27 42.07 9.83
N THR A 189 12.41 43.34 10.21
CA THR A 189 13.18 44.33 9.45
C THR A 189 14.67 43.98 9.40
N THR A 190 15.22 43.46 10.50
CA THR A 190 16.63 43.07 10.57
C THR A 190 16.88 41.79 9.76
N GLN A 191 15.95 40.84 9.83
CA GLN A 191 15.99 39.62 9.05
C GLN A 191 15.94 39.92 7.55
N ASP A 192 15.04 40.79 7.11
CA ASP A 192 14.96 41.18 5.70
C ASP A 192 16.24 41.86 5.19
N ARG A 193 16.85 42.72 6.01
CA ARG A 193 18.17 43.30 5.71
C ARG A 193 19.27 42.25 5.59
N MET A 194 19.25 41.23 6.45
CA MET A 194 20.23 40.13 6.39
C MET A 194 20.17 39.40 5.06
N TYR A 195 18.97 39.25 4.49
CA TYR A 195 18.72 38.64 3.19
C TYR A 195 18.73 39.67 2.03
N GLY A 196 19.41 40.80 2.19
CA GLY A 196 19.55 41.80 1.12
C GLY A 196 18.22 42.44 0.69
N PHE A 197 17.27 42.59 1.61
CA PHE A 197 15.89 43.06 1.37
C PHE A 197 15.07 42.13 0.46
N ASN A 198 15.43 40.86 0.44
CA ASN A 198 14.75 39.81 -0.30
C ASN A 198 14.51 38.57 0.59
N MET A 199 13.94 38.78 1.78
CA MET A 199 13.69 37.67 2.73
C MET A 199 12.80 36.56 2.15
N ASN A 200 11.94 36.88 1.18
CA ASN A 200 10.99 35.94 0.57
C ASN A 200 11.60 35.11 -0.58
N ASP A 201 12.89 35.26 -0.88
CA ASP A 201 13.55 34.49 -1.92
C ASP A 201 13.44 32.98 -1.63
N SER A 202 13.02 32.20 -2.64
CA SER A 202 12.76 30.77 -2.48
C SER A 202 14.02 29.91 -2.38
N VAL A 203 15.19 30.45 -2.73
CA VAL A 203 16.47 29.73 -2.76
C VAL A 203 17.42 30.24 -1.68
N ALA A 204 17.48 31.55 -1.50
CA ALA A 204 18.46 32.22 -0.64
C ALA A 204 17.82 33.03 0.51
N GLY A 205 16.48 33.02 0.64
CA GLY A 205 15.74 33.77 1.66
C GLY A 205 15.53 32.99 2.97
N ASP A 206 14.74 33.56 3.87
CA ASP A 206 14.35 32.89 5.10
C ASP A 206 13.33 31.78 4.77
N PRO A 207 13.61 30.50 5.10
CA PRO A 207 12.69 29.39 4.78
C PRO A 207 11.29 29.55 5.39
N LEU A 208 11.17 30.35 6.45
CA LEU A 208 9.93 30.62 7.16
C LEU A 208 9.20 31.88 6.67
N ALA A 209 9.81 32.69 5.79
CA ALA A 209 9.31 33.99 5.36
C ALA A 209 7.85 33.97 4.89
N ARG A 210 7.49 32.96 4.08
CA ARG A 210 6.14 32.75 3.55
C ARG A 210 5.05 32.51 4.61
N HIS A 211 5.45 32.23 5.85
CA HIS A 211 4.55 31.98 6.98
C HIS A 211 4.60 33.09 8.03
N VAL A 212 5.45 34.11 7.84
CA VAL A 212 5.63 35.20 8.80
C VAL A 212 4.40 36.10 8.85
N THR A 213 3.89 36.28 10.05
CA THR A 213 2.94 37.34 10.42
C THR A 213 3.69 38.37 11.26
N VAL A 214 3.74 39.62 10.79
CA VAL A 214 4.41 40.69 11.52
C VAL A 214 3.47 41.29 12.56
N LYS A 215 3.97 41.46 13.79
CA LYS A 215 3.26 42.08 14.91
C LYS A 215 2.64 43.42 14.53
N SER A 216 1.33 43.53 14.79
CA SER A 216 0.54 44.74 14.54
C SER A 216 -0.45 44.99 15.68
N LYS A 217 -1.01 46.20 15.76
CA LYS A 217 -2.03 46.56 16.76
C LYS A 217 -3.31 45.72 16.63
N ALA A 218 -3.58 45.16 15.45
CA ALA A 218 -4.78 44.36 15.19
C ALA A 218 -4.76 43.00 15.94
N MET A 219 -3.58 42.48 16.28
CA MET A 219 -3.43 41.20 16.99
C MET A 219 -3.60 41.35 18.52
N ARG A 220 -3.82 42.57 19.01
CA ARG A 220 -3.94 42.87 20.43
C ARG A 220 -5.26 42.37 20.98
N GLU A 221 -5.21 41.58 22.05
CA GLU A 221 -6.40 41.15 22.79
C GLU A 221 -7.12 42.39 23.37
N LYS A 222 -8.45 42.47 23.21
CA LYS A 222 -9.25 43.59 23.75
C LYS A 222 -9.10 43.63 25.27
N ASN A 223 -8.83 44.81 25.83
CA ASN A 223 -8.66 45.08 27.26
C ASN A 223 -7.50 44.30 27.94
N ARG A 224 -6.58 43.71 27.18
CA ARG A 224 -5.43 42.94 27.70
C ARG A 224 -4.15 43.32 26.97
N THR A 225 -3.00 42.94 27.54
CA THR A 225 -1.69 43.24 26.98
C THR A 225 -1.18 42.18 26.01
N ASN A 226 -1.81 41.01 25.92
CA ASN A 226 -1.36 39.89 25.10
C ASN A 226 -1.71 40.07 23.63
N ASP A 227 -0.98 39.38 22.77
CA ASP A 227 -1.36 39.22 21.36
C ASP A 227 -2.04 37.84 21.18
N ILE A 228 -3.05 37.75 20.32
CA ILE A 228 -3.72 36.48 19.95
C ILE A 228 -3.54 36.26 18.46
N ILE A 229 -3.05 35.08 18.09
CA ILE A 229 -2.78 34.70 16.70
C ILE A 229 -3.66 33.51 16.37
N GLY A 230 -4.54 33.66 15.39
CA GLY A 230 -5.35 32.56 14.89
C GLY A 230 -4.51 31.62 14.02
N TYR A 231 -4.77 30.32 14.17
CA TYR A 231 -4.20 29.27 13.36
C TYR A 231 -5.31 28.42 12.77
N SER A 232 -5.24 28.15 11.47
CA SER A 232 -6.13 27.22 10.79
C SER A 232 -5.34 26.56 9.68
N ASP A 233 -5.32 25.24 9.69
CA ASP A 233 -4.69 24.45 8.64
C ASP A 233 -5.40 23.10 8.47
N SER A 234 -5.08 22.41 7.38
CA SER A 234 -5.59 21.08 7.10
C SER A 234 -4.53 20.20 6.46
N ILE A 235 -4.56 18.92 6.78
CA ILE A 235 -3.61 17.95 6.25
C ILE A 235 -4.31 16.69 5.76
N TYR A 236 -3.80 16.10 4.67
CA TYR A 236 -4.33 14.87 4.10
C TYR A 236 -3.87 13.63 4.88
N VAL A 237 -4.82 12.72 5.14
CA VAL A 237 -4.65 11.47 5.88
C VAL A 237 -5.33 10.33 5.12
N GLU A 238 -4.54 9.33 4.74
CA GLU A 238 -5.04 8.15 4.03
C GLU A 238 -5.86 7.24 4.95
N HIS A 239 -5.32 6.93 6.13
CA HIS A 239 -5.93 6.03 7.11
C HIS A 239 -6.76 6.80 8.15
N VAL A 240 -7.91 7.31 7.73
CA VAL A 240 -8.80 8.16 8.55
C VAL A 240 -9.32 7.51 9.84
N LYS A 241 -9.17 6.19 9.99
CA LYS A 241 -9.61 5.41 11.16
C LYS A 241 -8.52 5.20 12.20
N ASP A 242 -7.28 5.61 11.90
CA ASP A 242 -6.18 5.51 12.85
C ASP A 242 -6.34 6.49 14.02
N GLU A 243 -5.49 6.35 15.03
CA GLU A 243 -5.54 7.11 16.27
C GLU A 243 -4.66 8.36 16.12
N PHE A 244 -5.23 9.54 16.37
CA PHE A 244 -4.51 10.80 16.14
C PHE A 244 -4.47 11.71 17.35
N SER A 245 -3.33 12.40 17.53
CA SER A 245 -3.22 13.58 18.38
C SER A 245 -2.66 14.76 17.57
N CYS A 246 -2.87 15.98 18.05
CA CYS A 246 -2.19 17.15 17.53
C CYS A 246 -1.34 17.79 18.61
N ASP A 247 -0.05 17.82 18.35
CA ASP A 247 0.97 18.33 19.25
C ASP A 247 1.53 19.62 18.68
N VAL A 248 1.81 20.60 19.53
CA VAL A 248 2.34 21.89 19.10
C VAL A 248 3.68 22.14 19.77
N TYR A 249 4.71 22.30 18.95
CA TYR A 249 6.04 22.71 19.36
C TYR A 249 6.17 24.22 19.21
N MET A 250 6.63 24.90 20.25
CA MET A 250 6.74 26.36 20.27
C MET A 250 8.15 26.77 20.64
N ALA A 251 8.67 27.78 19.96
CA ALA A 251 9.94 28.42 20.31
C ALA A 251 9.85 29.94 20.15
N ILE A 252 10.38 30.69 21.12
CA ILE A 252 10.71 32.11 20.93
C ILE A 252 12.21 32.20 20.78
N GLU A 253 12.67 32.91 19.77
CA GLU A 253 14.09 33.16 19.51
C GLU A 253 14.36 34.65 19.29
N ASN A 254 15.60 35.05 19.52
CA ASN A 254 16.17 36.28 18.98
C ASN A 254 17.31 35.92 18.01
N TYR A 255 18.02 36.92 17.50
CA TYR A 255 19.05 36.73 16.48
C TYR A 255 20.17 35.73 16.85
N ASN A 256 20.41 35.51 18.15
CA ASN A 256 21.58 34.76 18.62
C ASN A 256 21.23 33.45 19.35
N ARG A 257 19.97 33.28 19.80
CA ARG A 257 19.57 32.11 20.61
C ARG A 257 18.05 31.94 20.73
N ILE A 258 17.66 30.72 21.08
CA ILE A 258 16.31 30.38 21.55
C ILE A 258 16.16 30.87 23.01
N LEU A 259 15.13 31.68 23.25
CA LEU A 259 14.77 32.25 24.56
C LEU A 259 13.76 31.40 25.32
N TYR A 260 12.87 30.72 24.60
CA TYR A 260 11.81 29.89 25.16
C TYR A 260 11.55 28.71 24.23
N ARG A 261 11.25 27.55 24.81
CA ARG A 261 10.77 26.38 24.09
C ARG A 261 9.76 25.63 24.94
N ASP A 262 8.68 25.17 24.34
CA ASP A 262 7.67 24.36 25.01
C ASP A 262 6.92 23.47 24.00
N THR A 263 6.28 22.42 24.50
CA THR A 263 5.47 21.48 23.71
C THR A 263 4.13 21.30 24.41
N THR A 264 3.02 21.31 23.66
CA THR A 264 1.68 21.14 24.24
C THR A 264 0.80 20.35 23.29
N ILE A 265 0.11 19.34 23.83
CA ILE A 265 -0.93 18.62 23.09
C ILE A 265 -2.17 19.53 23.06
N ILE A 266 -2.63 19.86 21.85
CA ILE A 266 -3.78 20.74 21.65
C ILE A 266 -5.05 19.96 21.31
N ALA A 267 -4.92 18.74 20.81
CA ALA A 267 -6.04 17.87 20.50
C ALA A 267 -5.66 16.41 20.79
N ARG A 268 -6.58 15.67 21.40
CA ARG A 268 -6.48 14.23 21.61
C ARG A 268 -7.68 13.60 20.90
N GLY A 269 -7.45 12.68 19.98
CA GLY A 269 -8.51 12.06 19.20
C GLY A 269 -9.07 12.95 18.08
N THR A 270 -9.94 12.34 17.29
CA THR A 270 -10.63 12.99 16.16
C THR A 270 -12.11 13.13 16.44
N VAL A 271 -12.67 14.28 16.06
CA VAL A 271 -14.12 14.51 16.07
C VAL A 271 -14.66 14.11 14.70
N ASN A 272 -15.29 12.94 14.64
CA ASN A 272 -15.83 12.37 13.40
C ASN A 272 -17.10 11.55 13.64
N PRO A 273 -18.28 12.19 13.75
CA PRO A 273 -19.55 11.48 13.88
C PRO A 273 -19.85 10.57 12.68
N LEU A 274 -19.38 10.93 11.48
CA LEU A 274 -19.63 10.19 10.24
C LEU A 274 -18.98 8.81 10.21
N ARG A 275 -18.07 8.49 11.16
CA ARG A 275 -17.54 7.13 11.33
C ARG A 275 -18.64 6.10 11.57
N TRP A 276 -19.79 6.55 12.09
CA TRP A 276 -20.95 5.73 12.41
C TRP A 276 -22.01 5.71 11.30
N LEU A 277 -21.79 6.46 10.21
CA LEU A 277 -22.75 6.56 9.11
C LEU A 277 -22.94 5.18 8.47
N ASP A 278 -24.17 4.69 8.48
CA ASP A 278 -24.52 3.39 7.94
C ASP A 278 -24.88 3.52 6.46
N TYR A 279 -24.15 2.82 5.60
CA TYR A 279 -24.45 2.74 4.18
C TYR A 279 -23.94 1.43 3.61
N SER A 280 -24.67 0.91 2.64
CA SER A 280 -24.28 -0.28 1.89
C SER A 280 -24.79 -0.13 0.47
N PHE A 281 -23.91 -0.34 -0.49
CA PHE A 281 -24.23 -0.25 -1.91
C PHE A 281 -23.93 -1.58 -2.57
N ALA A 282 -24.89 -2.07 -3.35
CA ALA A 282 -24.68 -3.24 -4.19
C ALA A 282 -23.84 -2.85 -5.41
N ALA A 283 -22.87 -3.67 -5.75
CA ALA A 283 -22.07 -3.50 -6.95
C ALA A 283 -22.62 -4.31 -8.11
N GLY A 284 -22.54 -3.74 -9.31
CA GLY A 284 -23.06 -4.33 -10.54
C GLY A 284 -21.97 -5.01 -11.38
N GLU A 285 -22.32 -6.10 -12.04
CA GLU A 285 -21.45 -6.73 -13.04
C GLU A 285 -21.50 -5.97 -14.38
N MET A 286 -20.47 -6.14 -15.21
CA MET A 286 -20.38 -5.50 -16.53
C MET A 286 -21.54 -6.00 -17.41
N ASN A 287 -22.37 -5.09 -17.90
CA ASN A 287 -23.54 -5.42 -18.72
C ASN A 287 -23.49 -4.78 -20.12
N ASP A 288 -22.56 -3.87 -20.37
CA ASP A 288 -22.42 -3.21 -21.66
C ASP A 288 -21.69 -4.12 -22.66
N SER A 289 -22.43 -4.53 -23.70
CA SER A 289 -21.94 -5.38 -24.80
C SER A 289 -20.73 -4.82 -25.54
N ALA A 290 -20.49 -3.50 -25.49
CA ALA A 290 -19.31 -2.87 -26.09
C ALA A 290 -18.01 -3.25 -25.39
N TYR A 291 -18.08 -3.60 -24.10
CA TYR A 291 -16.93 -3.92 -23.24
C TYR A 291 -16.82 -5.42 -22.94
N ILE A 292 -17.81 -6.22 -23.36
CA ILE A 292 -17.76 -7.68 -23.29
C ILE A 292 -16.88 -8.19 -24.44
N PRO A 293 -15.88 -9.05 -24.15
CA PRO A 293 -15.01 -9.60 -25.19
C PRO A 293 -15.83 -10.38 -26.20
N LYS A 294 -15.48 -10.23 -27.48
CA LYS A 294 -16.11 -10.98 -28.58
C LYS A 294 -15.33 -12.27 -28.84
N PRO A 295 -15.96 -13.31 -29.40
CA PRO A 295 -15.23 -14.49 -29.84
C PRO A 295 -14.13 -14.10 -30.82
N GLU A 296 -12.88 -14.36 -30.46
CA GLU A 296 -11.72 -14.12 -31.32
C GLU A 296 -11.38 -15.37 -32.13
N MET A 297 -10.92 -15.18 -33.37
CA MET A 297 -10.46 -16.29 -34.20
C MET A 297 -9.13 -16.82 -33.69
N GLN A 298 -9.16 -17.94 -32.97
CA GLN A 298 -7.94 -18.62 -32.54
C GLN A 298 -7.54 -19.71 -33.54
N LEU A 299 -6.33 -19.60 -34.09
CA LEU A 299 -5.69 -20.69 -34.82
C LEU A 299 -5.11 -21.68 -33.80
N ARG A 300 -5.56 -22.93 -33.84
CA ARG A 300 -5.04 -23.99 -32.99
C ARG A 300 -4.45 -25.11 -33.83
N ASP A 301 -3.14 -25.30 -33.70
CA ASP A 301 -2.39 -26.39 -34.33
C ASP A 301 -2.58 -27.69 -33.55
N SER A 302 -2.75 -28.80 -34.25
CA SER A 302 -2.62 -30.14 -33.65
C SER A 302 -1.55 -30.95 -34.37
N ARG A 303 -1.12 -32.08 -33.78
CA ARG A 303 -0.16 -33.03 -34.35
C ARG A 303 -0.64 -34.47 -34.16
N GLY A 304 -0.27 -35.37 -35.07
CA GLY A 304 -0.60 -36.82 -35.00
C GLY A 304 0.53 -37.69 -35.57
N GLU A 305 0.58 -38.98 -35.22
CA GLU A 305 1.59 -39.97 -35.66
C GLU A 305 0.93 -41.20 -36.34
N VAL A 306 1.53 -41.73 -37.41
CA VAL A 306 1.06 -42.89 -38.20
C VAL A 306 2.27 -43.75 -38.52
N ASN A 307 2.13 -45.07 -38.49
CA ASN A 307 3.23 -46.02 -38.64
C ASN A 307 3.12 -46.86 -39.92
N LEU A 308 3.62 -46.34 -41.05
CA LEU A 308 3.59 -47.03 -42.35
C LEU A 308 4.78 -47.98 -42.56
N ARG A 309 4.52 -49.20 -43.04
CA ARG A 309 5.50 -50.24 -43.33
C ARG A 309 5.82 -50.31 -44.82
N PHE A 310 7.11 -50.29 -45.15
CA PHE A 310 7.60 -50.45 -46.52
C PHE A 310 8.26 -51.83 -46.71
N PRO A 311 7.95 -52.55 -47.80
CA PRO A 311 8.69 -53.75 -48.17
C PRO A 311 10.19 -53.46 -48.35
N ILE A 312 11.01 -54.49 -48.11
CA ILE A 312 12.47 -54.39 -48.17
C ILE A 312 12.92 -53.91 -49.56
N GLY A 313 13.79 -52.91 -49.60
CA GLY A 313 14.34 -52.35 -50.84
C GLY A 313 13.37 -51.57 -51.72
N LYS A 314 12.09 -51.46 -51.34
CA LYS A 314 11.06 -50.73 -52.09
C LYS A 314 10.75 -49.37 -51.46
N SER A 315 10.44 -48.39 -52.31
CA SER A 315 9.98 -47.05 -51.93
C SER A 315 8.45 -46.93 -51.90
N VAL A 316 7.74 -47.97 -52.33
CA VAL A 316 6.28 -48.05 -52.39
C VAL A 316 5.82 -49.01 -51.29
N PHE A 317 4.89 -48.57 -50.45
CA PHE A 317 4.24 -49.46 -49.47
C PHE A 317 3.07 -50.19 -50.11
N ASP A 318 2.77 -51.40 -49.62
CA ASP A 318 1.62 -52.16 -50.06
C ASP A 318 0.37 -51.62 -49.37
N THR A 319 -0.62 -51.18 -50.16
CA THR A 319 -1.90 -50.65 -49.69
C THR A 319 -2.84 -51.75 -49.21
N ASN A 320 -2.59 -53.01 -49.59
CA ASN A 320 -3.36 -54.17 -49.17
C ASN A 320 -2.77 -54.84 -47.91
N ASP A 321 -1.63 -54.35 -47.41
CA ASP A 321 -1.11 -54.78 -46.12
C ASP A 321 -2.07 -54.32 -45.00
N PRO A 322 -2.54 -55.24 -44.13
CA PRO A 322 -3.53 -54.92 -43.11
C PRO A 322 -3.13 -53.77 -42.15
N GLN A 323 -1.83 -53.62 -41.86
CA GLN A 323 -1.35 -52.54 -40.99
C GLN A 323 -1.39 -51.20 -41.75
N ASN A 324 -0.84 -51.16 -42.96
CA ASN A 324 -0.85 -49.94 -43.77
C ASN A 324 -2.28 -49.48 -44.07
N ALA A 325 -3.18 -50.41 -44.40
CA ALA A 325 -4.59 -50.11 -44.62
C ALA A 325 -5.25 -49.50 -43.38
N ALA A 326 -5.02 -50.06 -42.18
CA ALA A 326 -5.55 -49.52 -40.93
C ALA A 326 -5.01 -48.12 -40.59
N GLU A 327 -3.71 -47.89 -40.79
CA GLU A 327 -3.07 -46.60 -40.53
C GLU A 327 -3.54 -45.51 -41.52
N VAL A 328 -3.67 -45.87 -42.80
CA VAL A 328 -4.21 -44.99 -43.84
C VAL A 328 -5.68 -44.65 -43.55
N GLU A 329 -6.49 -45.63 -43.13
CA GLU A 329 -7.90 -45.42 -42.78
C GLU A 329 -8.06 -44.53 -41.54
N LYS A 330 -7.24 -44.73 -40.50
CA LYS A 330 -7.21 -43.87 -39.31
C LYS A 330 -6.93 -42.40 -39.68
N MET A 331 -5.97 -42.18 -40.58
CA MET A 331 -5.66 -40.83 -41.07
C MET A 331 -6.82 -40.27 -41.90
N ARG A 332 -7.43 -41.08 -42.78
CA ARG A 332 -8.58 -40.67 -43.60
C ARG A 332 -9.75 -40.22 -42.73
N GLN A 333 -10.07 -40.97 -41.68
CA GLN A 333 -11.12 -40.60 -40.71
C GLN A 333 -10.78 -39.29 -40.00
N GLN A 334 -9.54 -39.10 -39.58
CA GLN A 334 -9.10 -37.85 -38.95
C GLN A 334 -9.22 -36.65 -39.90
N ILE A 335 -8.80 -36.79 -41.15
CA ILE A 335 -8.95 -35.75 -42.19
C ILE A 335 -10.42 -35.45 -42.45
N GLN A 336 -11.28 -36.47 -42.51
CA GLN A 336 -12.73 -36.28 -42.69
C GLN A 336 -13.40 -35.61 -41.49
N GLN A 337 -12.98 -35.94 -40.27
CA GLN A 337 -13.49 -35.30 -39.06
C GLN A 337 -13.09 -33.82 -38.99
N ILE A 338 -11.85 -33.51 -39.36
CA ILE A 338 -11.38 -32.12 -39.46
C ILE A 338 -12.15 -31.39 -40.56
N ALA A 339 -12.27 -32.00 -41.75
CA ALA A 339 -13.02 -31.44 -42.89
C ALA A 339 -14.51 -31.20 -42.58
N GLY A 340 -15.13 -32.08 -41.79
CA GLY A 340 -16.52 -31.94 -41.35
C GLY A 340 -16.71 -30.90 -40.23
N THR A 341 -15.64 -30.39 -39.65
CA THR A 341 -15.70 -29.31 -38.66
C THR A 341 -15.89 -27.99 -39.38
N LYS A 342 -17.02 -27.32 -39.09
CA LYS A 342 -17.32 -25.99 -39.63
C LYS A 342 -16.13 -25.05 -39.35
N ASP A 343 -15.61 -24.45 -40.41
CA ASP A 343 -14.48 -23.50 -40.44
C ASP A 343 -13.08 -24.06 -40.08
N ALA A 344 -12.87 -25.38 -40.08
CA ALA A 344 -11.51 -25.93 -40.02
C ALA A 344 -10.78 -25.79 -41.36
N THR A 345 -9.50 -25.41 -41.31
CA THR A 345 -8.62 -25.28 -42.48
C THR A 345 -7.35 -26.11 -42.31
N LEU A 346 -7.09 -26.98 -43.28
CA LEU A 346 -5.89 -27.83 -43.34
C LEU A 346 -4.76 -27.04 -44.00
N GLN A 347 -3.72 -26.67 -43.24
CA GLN A 347 -2.66 -25.79 -43.73
C GLN A 347 -1.48 -26.57 -44.34
N ALA A 348 -1.02 -27.63 -43.68
CA ALA A 348 0.12 -28.41 -44.16
C ALA A 348 0.10 -29.88 -43.71
N LEU A 349 0.54 -30.76 -44.62
CA LEU A 349 0.84 -32.16 -44.33
C LEU A 349 2.33 -32.38 -44.56
N SER A 350 3.07 -32.63 -43.48
CA SER A 350 4.48 -32.97 -43.54
C SER A 350 4.69 -34.43 -43.17
N MET A 351 5.45 -35.19 -43.96
CA MET A 351 5.88 -36.54 -43.59
C MET A 351 7.34 -36.52 -43.16
N GLU A 352 7.66 -37.11 -42.02
CA GLU A 352 9.03 -37.25 -41.53
C GLU A 352 9.37 -38.72 -41.35
N GLY A 353 10.34 -39.23 -42.11
CA GLY A 353 10.69 -40.65 -42.08
C GLY A 353 12.16 -40.91 -41.89
N THR A 354 12.47 -41.98 -41.17
CA THR A 354 13.84 -42.45 -40.98
C THR A 354 14.05 -43.80 -41.65
N SER A 355 15.16 -43.96 -42.35
CA SER A 355 15.65 -45.29 -42.76
C SER A 355 16.67 -45.81 -41.77
N SER A 356 16.71 -47.14 -41.62
CA SER A 356 17.79 -47.83 -40.93
C SER A 356 19.16 -47.56 -41.56
N PRO A 357 20.26 -47.58 -40.77
CA PRO A 357 21.63 -47.43 -41.28
C PRO A 357 22.23 -48.75 -41.81
N ASP A 358 21.41 -49.59 -42.46
CA ASP A 358 21.77 -50.94 -42.91
C ASP A 358 22.54 -50.96 -44.24
N GLY A 359 22.31 -49.97 -45.12
CA GLY A 359 23.03 -49.76 -46.39
C GLY A 359 24.06 -48.61 -46.37
N ARG A 360 24.50 -48.17 -47.57
CA ARG A 360 25.30 -46.92 -47.72
C ARG A 360 24.42 -45.72 -47.38
N TYR A 361 24.98 -44.72 -46.69
CA TYR A 361 24.24 -43.53 -46.24
C TYR A 361 23.43 -42.87 -47.36
N ASN A 362 24.08 -42.54 -48.48
CA ASN A 362 23.42 -41.88 -49.60
C ASN A 362 22.30 -42.73 -50.21
N TYR A 363 22.44 -44.06 -50.19
CA TYR A 363 21.40 -44.96 -50.67
C TYR A 363 20.20 -44.99 -49.72
N ASN A 364 20.44 -45.11 -48.41
CA ASN A 364 19.39 -45.12 -47.39
C ASN A 364 18.65 -43.78 -47.32
N LEU A 365 19.38 -42.66 -47.46
CA LEU A 365 18.80 -41.32 -47.50
C LEU A 365 17.92 -41.15 -48.74
N THR A 366 18.41 -41.57 -49.92
CA THR A 366 17.64 -41.55 -51.17
C THR A 366 16.39 -42.44 -51.08
N LEU A 367 16.51 -43.62 -50.46
CA LEU A 367 15.40 -44.54 -50.26
C LEU A 367 14.37 -43.96 -49.29
N ALA A 368 14.81 -43.36 -48.18
CA ALA A 368 13.95 -42.66 -47.24
C ALA A 368 13.22 -41.50 -47.91
N GLN A 369 13.92 -40.69 -48.72
CA GLN A 369 13.32 -39.59 -49.47
C GLN A 369 12.24 -40.09 -50.43
N ARG A 370 12.55 -41.10 -51.25
CA ARG A 370 11.57 -41.71 -52.18
C ARG A 370 10.35 -42.29 -51.46
N ARG A 371 10.55 -42.89 -50.27
CA ARG A 371 9.45 -43.38 -49.43
C ARG A 371 8.56 -42.25 -48.93
N MET A 372 9.16 -41.14 -48.48
CA MET A 372 8.41 -39.99 -47.98
C MET A 372 7.66 -39.30 -49.10
N ASP A 373 8.29 -39.11 -50.26
CA ASP A 373 7.66 -38.53 -51.44
C ASP A 373 6.49 -39.39 -51.91
N PHE A 374 6.64 -40.71 -51.92
CA PHE A 374 5.54 -41.62 -52.25
C PHE A 374 4.39 -41.50 -51.24
N ALA A 375 4.70 -41.54 -49.94
CA ALA A 375 3.69 -41.46 -48.89
C ALA A 375 2.93 -40.13 -48.91
N VAL A 376 3.62 -39.00 -49.02
CA VAL A 376 3.00 -37.66 -49.14
C VAL A 376 2.10 -37.61 -50.36
N ASN A 377 2.55 -38.10 -51.52
CA ASN A 377 1.76 -38.06 -52.76
C ASN A 377 0.55 -38.98 -52.72
N TYR A 378 0.68 -40.16 -52.12
CA TYR A 378 -0.45 -41.07 -51.93
C TYR A 378 -1.50 -40.46 -51.00
N LEU A 379 -1.08 -39.90 -49.86
CA LEU A 379 -1.99 -39.25 -48.92
C LEU A 379 -2.64 -37.99 -49.51
N ARG A 380 -1.92 -37.24 -50.36
CA ARG A 380 -2.47 -36.10 -51.09
C ARG A 380 -3.68 -36.46 -51.95
N GLN A 381 -3.74 -37.70 -52.48
CA GLN A 381 -4.87 -38.18 -53.26
C GLN A 381 -6.10 -38.48 -52.38
N LEU A 382 -5.89 -38.85 -51.11
CA LEU A 382 -6.95 -39.14 -50.15
C LEU A 382 -7.61 -37.88 -49.55
N VAL A 383 -6.91 -36.73 -49.60
CA VAL A 383 -7.47 -35.43 -49.20
C VAL A 383 -8.50 -35.00 -50.25
N PRO A 384 -9.74 -34.63 -49.87
CA PRO A 384 -10.74 -34.09 -50.79
C PRO A 384 -10.20 -32.92 -51.63
N GLU A 385 -10.63 -32.82 -52.89
CA GLU A 385 -10.08 -31.83 -53.83
C GLU A 385 -10.25 -30.38 -53.35
N GLU A 386 -11.36 -30.10 -52.67
CA GLU A 386 -11.69 -28.80 -52.07
C GLU A 386 -10.66 -28.35 -51.03
N LEU A 387 -10.11 -29.28 -50.25
CA LEU A 387 -9.13 -29.00 -49.18
C LEU A 387 -7.68 -29.03 -49.68
N ARG A 388 -7.45 -29.54 -50.89
CA ARG A 388 -6.11 -29.77 -51.45
C ARG A 388 -5.48 -28.52 -52.05
N ARG A 389 -6.28 -27.53 -52.46
CA ARG A 389 -5.81 -26.35 -53.22
C ARG A 389 -4.88 -25.43 -52.41
N ASP A 390 -5.17 -25.24 -51.13
CA ASP A 390 -4.45 -24.29 -50.27
C ASP A 390 -3.50 -24.97 -49.27
N MET A 391 -3.35 -26.29 -49.35
CA MET A 391 -2.56 -27.10 -48.42
C MET A 391 -1.12 -27.29 -48.90
N GLN A 392 -0.14 -27.07 -48.02
CA GLN A 392 1.26 -27.36 -48.30
C GLN A 392 1.61 -28.84 -48.01
N PHE A 393 2.24 -29.52 -48.96
CA PHE A 393 2.70 -30.90 -48.80
C PHE A 393 4.23 -30.93 -48.74
N LYS A 394 4.81 -31.47 -47.66
CA LYS A 394 6.26 -31.53 -47.46
C LYS A 394 6.70 -32.94 -47.08
N SER A 395 7.89 -33.33 -47.52
CA SER A 395 8.56 -34.57 -47.14
C SER A 395 9.93 -34.27 -46.55
N LYS A 396 10.27 -34.93 -45.44
CA LYS A 396 11.59 -34.86 -44.83
C LYS A 396 12.08 -36.27 -44.53
N ALA A 397 13.27 -36.59 -45.00
CA ALA A 397 13.88 -37.87 -44.79
C ALA A 397 15.20 -37.75 -44.05
N ALA A 398 15.46 -38.73 -43.18
CA ALA A 398 16.74 -38.87 -42.51
C ALA A 398 17.16 -40.35 -42.46
N VAL A 399 18.43 -40.60 -42.15
CA VAL A 399 18.93 -41.93 -41.84
C VAL A 399 19.18 -41.99 -40.34
N ALA A 400 18.59 -42.96 -39.66
CA ALA A 400 18.74 -43.12 -38.23
C ALA A 400 20.22 -43.40 -37.89
N PRO A 401 20.82 -42.68 -36.94
CA PRO A 401 22.18 -42.97 -36.50
C PRO A 401 22.24 -44.30 -35.74
N TRP A 402 23.40 -44.96 -35.79
CA TRP A 402 23.64 -46.21 -35.06
C TRP A 402 23.47 -46.08 -33.53
N ILE A 403 23.54 -44.85 -32.99
CA ILE A 403 23.28 -44.60 -31.56
C ILE A 403 21.81 -44.87 -31.18
N ASP A 404 20.87 -44.75 -32.10
CA ASP A 404 19.47 -45.07 -31.82
C ASP A 404 19.25 -46.59 -31.70
N VAL A 405 20.06 -47.40 -32.41
CA VAL A 405 20.12 -48.85 -32.19
C VAL A 405 20.60 -49.17 -30.78
N VAL A 406 21.63 -48.46 -30.28
CA VAL A 406 22.16 -48.63 -28.91
C VAL A 406 21.09 -48.34 -27.87
N LYS A 407 20.27 -47.29 -28.07
CA LYS A 407 19.14 -46.98 -27.17
C LYS A 407 18.12 -48.12 -27.13
N LEU A 408 17.74 -48.67 -28.28
CA LEU A 408 16.79 -49.79 -28.37
C LEU A 408 17.35 -51.06 -27.71
N MET A 409 18.63 -51.36 -27.91
CA MET A 409 19.29 -52.51 -27.28
C MET A 409 19.36 -52.36 -25.76
N ARG A 410 19.66 -51.16 -25.25
CA ARG A 410 19.67 -50.88 -23.79
C ARG A 410 18.29 -50.98 -23.16
N ALA A 411 17.24 -50.55 -23.87
CA ALA A 411 15.86 -50.69 -23.40
C ALA A 411 15.47 -52.16 -23.21
N ASP A 412 15.98 -53.05 -24.06
CA ASP A 412 15.82 -54.50 -23.94
C ASP A 412 16.88 -55.16 -23.01
N SER A 413 17.57 -54.36 -22.19
CA SER A 413 18.60 -54.81 -21.24
C SER A 413 19.83 -55.50 -21.86
N LEU A 414 20.09 -55.32 -23.16
CA LEU A 414 21.27 -55.86 -23.86
C LEU A 414 22.47 -54.91 -23.76
N TYR A 415 22.94 -54.68 -22.53
CA TYR A 415 23.96 -53.66 -22.25
C TYR A 415 25.32 -53.98 -22.86
N ASP A 416 25.74 -55.25 -22.89
CA ASP A 416 27.06 -55.66 -23.37
C ASP A 416 27.17 -55.56 -24.90
N GLU A 417 26.16 -56.05 -25.62
CA GLU A 417 26.07 -55.90 -27.07
C GLU A 417 25.89 -54.43 -27.48
N ALA A 418 25.13 -53.65 -26.70
CA ALA A 418 24.96 -52.21 -26.94
C ALA A 418 26.28 -51.44 -26.75
N ALA A 419 27.10 -51.82 -25.77
CA ALA A 419 28.41 -51.22 -25.54
C ALA A 419 29.37 -51.47 -26.71
N GLN A 420 29.33 -52.66 -27.30
CA GLN A 420 30.14 -53.00 -28.49
C GLN A 420 29.75 -52.15 -29.70
N VAL A 421 28.45 -51.94 -29.94
CA VAL A 421 27.97 -51.06 -31.01
C VAL A 421 28.35 -49.60 -30.72
N GLU A 422 28.20 -49.13 -29.47
CA GLU A 422 28.55 -47.77 -29.06
C GLU A 422 30.07 -47.48 -29.21
N GLN A 423 30.93 -48.44 -28.86
CA GLN A 423 32.38 -48.30 -29.05
C GLN A 423 32.75 -48.12 -30.53
N ILE A 424 32.07 -48.83 -31.44
CA ILE A 424 32.29 -48.68 -32.88
C ILE A 424 31.82 -47.30 -33.37
N VAL A 425 30.67 -46.82 -32.87
CA VAL A 425 30.15 -45.47 -33.18
C VAL A 425 31.12 -44.38 -32.71
N LYS A 426 31.70 -44.53 -31.51
CA LYS A 426 32.71 -43.59 -30.98
C LYS A 426 34.03 -43.62 -31.75
N ARG A 427 34.41 -44.80 -32.28
CA ARG A 427 35.67 -45.01 -32.99
C ARG A 427 35.68 -44.46 -34.43
N TYR A 428 34.54 -44.48 -35.12
CA TYR A 428 34.44 -44.03 -36.52
C TYR A 428 33.47 -42.86 -36.66
N GLY A 429 33.92 -41.73 -37.21
CA GLY A 429 33.06 -40.56 -37.43
C GLY A 429 32.10 -40.69 -38.61
N ASN A 430 32.39 -41.59 -39.57
CA ASN A 430 31.57 -41.78 -40.77
C ASN A 430 30.61 -42.97 -40.59
N ILE A 431 29.30 -42.74 -40.81
CA ILE A 431 28.25 -43.74 -40.65
C ILE A 431 28.42 -44.98 -41.57
N ASP A 432 29.03 -44.83 -42.74
CA ASP A 432 29.36 -45.95 -43.64
C ASP A 432 30.52 -46.81 -43.11
N GLN A 433 31.46 -46.19 -42.40
CA GLN A 433 32.54 -46.92 -41.71
C GLN A 433 32.00 -47.63 -40.47
N GLN A 434 31.13 -46.96 -39.70
CA GLN A 434 30.40 -47.56 -38.59
C GLN A 434 29.63 -48.80 -39.06
N GLY A 435 28.81 -48.67 -40.11
CA GLY A 435 28.03 -49.79 -40.65
C GLY A 435 28.88 -50.95 -41.16
N ARG A 436 30.05 -50.70 -41.77
CA ARG A 436 30.98 -51.76 -42.18
C ARG A 436 31.59 -52.52 -41.00
N ALA A 437 31.89 -51.84 -39.90
CA ALA A 437 32.41 -52.45 -38.70
C ALA A 437 31.32 -53.20 -37.92
N ILE A 438 30.13 -52.64 -37.82
CA ILE A 438 28.97 -53.23 -37.11
C ILE A 438 28.49 -54.51 -37.82
N ARG A 439 28.52 -54.58 -39.17
CA ARG A 439 28.21 -55.81 -39.94
C ARG A 439 29.11 -57.01 -39.61
N LYS A 440 30.29 -56.79 -39.03
CA LYS A 440 31.22 -57.88 -38.65
C LYS A 440 30.95 -58.44 -37.25
N LEU A 441 30.01 -57.85 -36.49
CA LEU A 441 29.67 -58.32 -35.16
C LEU A 441 28.94 -59.67 -35.23
N PRO A 442 29.24 -60.60 -34.31
CA PRO A 442 28.68 -61.96 -34.33
C PRO A 442 27.14 -61.98 -34.16
N PHE A 443 26.58 -60.97 -33.50
CA PHE A 443 25.14 -60.82 -33.30
C PHE A 443 24.45 -59.97 -34.37
N PHE A 444 25.16 -59.51 -35.42
CA PHE A 444 24.60 -58.62 -36.42
C PHE A 444 23.34 -59.20 -37.09
N GLY A 445 23.43 -60.38 -37.70
CA GLY A 445 22.31 -60.97 -38.46
C GLY A 445 21.11 -61.31 -37.57
N ARG A 446 21.34 -61.94 -36.41
CA ARG A 446 20.26 -62.42 -35.54
C ARG A 446 19.57 -61.29 -34.77
N LEU A 447 20.35 -60.33 -34.29
CA LEU A 447 19.90 -59.32 -33.34
C LEU A 447 19.68 -57.96 -34.01
N LEU A 448 20.70 -57.43 -34.69
CA LEU A 448 20.63 -56.11 -35.29
C LEU A 448 19.74 -56.11 -36.54
N GLU A 449 20.01 -57.00 -37.50
CA GLU A 449 19.25 -57.10 -38.75
C GLU A 449 17.85 -57.70 -38.55
N GLY A 450 17.74 -58.75 -37.72
CA GLY A 450 16.46 -59.42 -37.47
C GLY A 450 15.49 -58.65 -36.57
N LYS A 451 15.98 -57.89 -35.57
CA LYS A 451 15.12 -57.31 -34.51
C LYS A 451 15.14 -55.78 -34.46
N TYR A 452 16.31 -55.13 -34.48
CA TYR A 452 16.40 -53.69 -34.18
C TYR A 452 16.40 -52.76 -35.41
N LEU A 453 17.10 -53.14 -36.48
CA LEU A 453 17.13 -52.35 -37.73
C LEU A 453 15.73 -52.18 -38.35
N PRO A 454 14.83 -53.18 -38.36
CA PRO A 454 13.46 -52.99 -38.80
C PRO A 454 12.68 -51.97 -37.96
N GLN A 455 12.96 -51.86 -36.66
CA GLN A 455 12.29 -50.91 -35.76
C GLN A 455 12.72 -49.46 -35.97
N LEU A 456 13.84 -49.22 -36.68
CA LEU A 456 14.29 -47.89 -37.08
C LEU A 456 13.74 -47.46 -38.45
N ARG A 457 12.99 -48.33 -39.14
CA ARG A 457 12.26 -47.99 -40.36
C ARG A 457 10.91 -47.38 -40.02
N LYS A 458 10.91 -46.35 -39.18
CA LYS A 458 9.69 -45.64 -38.78
C LYS A 458 9.46 -44.45 -39.70
N VAL A 459 8.25 -44.37 -40.21
CA VAL A 459 7.71 -43.20 -40.88
C VAL A 459 6.75 -42.57 -39.90
N GLY A 460 6.93 -41.29 -39.60
CA GLY A 460 5.96 -40.46 -38.90
C GLY A 460 5.39 -39.41 -39.85
N TYR A 461 4.27 -38.83 -39.47
CA TYR A 461 3.76 -37.62 -40.13
C TYR A 461 3.55 -36.55 -39.08
N VAL A 462 3.47 -35.31 -39.53
CA VAL A 462 3.06 -34.16 -38.75
C VAL A 462 2.06 -33.42 -39.63
N MET A 463 0.78 -33.55 -39.29
CA MET A 463 -0.30 -32.81 -39.94
C MET A 463 -0.59 -31.56 -39.10
N ASN A 464 -0.34 -30.38 -39.66
CA ASN A 464 -0.71 -29.12 -39.04
C ASN A 464 -2.02 -28.64 -39.66
N TYR A 465 -3.03 -28.47 -38.82
CA TYR A 465 -4.32 -27.91 -39.21
C TYR A 465 -4.74 -26.85 -38.21
N SER A 466 -5.45 -25.84 -38.68
CA SER A 466 -6.04 -24.79 -37.86
C SER A 466 -7.55 -24.96 -37.80
N ILE A 467 -8.10 -25.21 -36.61
CA ILE A 467 -9.56 -25.24 -36.42
C ILE A 467 -10.03 -23.87 -35.96
N PHE A 468 -10.88 -23.21 -36.76
CA PHE A 468 -11.66 -22.06 -36.29
C PHE A 468 -12.97 -22.61 -35.69
N ARG A 469 -13.01 -22.87 -34.38
CA ARG A 469 -14.29 -23.18 -33.70
C ARG A 469 -14.31 -22.60 -32.30
N GLN A 470 -15.49 -22.20 -31.85
CA GLN A 470 -15.71 -21.77 -30.47
C GLN A 470 -15.80 -23.00 -29.57
N LEU A 471 -15.02 -23.01 -28.48
CA LEU A 471 -15.07 -24.08 -27.49
C LEU A 471 -16.42 -24.11 -26.75
N THR A 472 -16.89 -25.31 -26.42
CA THR A 472 -18.01 -25.47 -25.49
C THR A 472 -17.59 -25.06 -24.08
N LEU A 473 -18.55 -24.89 -23.15
CA LEU A 473 -18.21 -24.54 -21.77
C LEU A 473 -17.36 -25.62 -21.10
N GLU A 474 -17.68 -26.88 -21.38
CA GLU A 474 -16.98 -28.06 -20.88
C GLU A 474 -15.53 -28.10 -21.39
N GLU A 475 -15.32 -27.87 -22.69
CA GLU A 475 -13.99 -27.82 -23.29
C GLU A 475 -13.14 -26.66 -22.73
N ILE A 476 -13.77 -25.51 -22.44
CA ILE A 476 -13.09 -24.38 -21.79
C ILE A 476 -12.68 -24.73 -20.36
N ALA A 477 -13.56 -25.40 -19.60
CA ALA A 477 -13.26 -25.83 -18.25
C ALA A 477 -12.12 -26.86 -18.21
N GLU A 478 -12.13 -27.84 -19.10
CA GLU A 478 -11.04 -28.82 -19.23
C GLU A 478 -9.71 -28.14 -19.60
N LEU A 479 -9.74 -27.18 -20.52
CA LEU A 479 -8.55 -26.43 -20.92
C LEU A 479 -8.02 -25.57 -19.77
N TYR A 480 -8.91 -24.95 -18.99
CA TYR A 480 -8.53 -24.13 -17.84
C TYR A 480 -7.82 -24.95 -16.77
N GLU A 481 -8.31 -26.15 -16.46
CA GLU A 481 -7.66 -27.06 -15.50
C GLU A 481 -6.32 -27.59 -16.02
N LYS A 482 -6.18 -27.77 -17.34
CA LYS A 482 -4.94 -28.26 -17.96
C LYS A 482 -3.86 -27.18 -18.07
N ASP A 483 -4.22 -26.03 -18.66
CA ASP A 483 -3.33 -24.88 -18.87
C ASP A 483 -4.16 -23.62 -19.16
N TYR A 484 -4.53 -22.90 -18.10
CA TYR A 484 -5.37 -21.70 -18.20
C TYR A 484 -4.75 -20.58 -19.06
N LYS A 485 -3.44 -20.59 -19.28
CA LYS A 485 -2.73 -19.54 -20.03
C LYS A 485 -3.08 -19.55 -21.52
N GLN A 486 -3.71 -20.61 -22.00
CA GLN A 486 -4.17 -20.74 -23.37
C GLN A 486 -5.57 -20.13 -23.61
N LEU A 487 -6.29 -19.75 -22.55
CA LEU A 487 -7.62 -19.15 -22.69
C LEU A 487 -7.51 -17.69 -23.13
N SER A 488 -8.33 -17.31 -24.10
CA SER A 488 -8.61 -15.92 -24.46
C SER A 488 -9.46 -15.21 -23.41
N ARG A 489 -9.53 -13.87 -23.51
CA ARG A 489 -10.49 -13.05 -22.75
C ARG A 489 -11.94 -13.54 -22.90
N PHE A 490 -12.34 -13.94 -24.11
CA PHE A 490 -13.70 -14.44 -24.36
C PHE A 490 -13.97 -15.77 -23.64
N GLU A 491 -13.02 -16.71 -23.68
CA GLU A 491 -13.17 -18.00 -23.01
C GLU A 491 -13.18 -17.82 -21.49
N PHE A 492 -12.30 -16.96 -20.94
CA PHE A 492 -12.37 -16.57 -19.53
C PHE A 492 -13.72 -15.97 -19.16
N PHE A 493 -14.22 -15.01 -19.96
CA PHE A 493 -15.52 -14.37 -19.75
C PHE A 493 -16.65 -15.41 -19.66
N LYS A 494 -16.70 -16.31 -20.63
CA LYS A 494 -17.70 -17.37 -20.67
C LYS A 494 -17.58 -18.30 -19.46
N LEU A 495 -16.36 -18.68 -19.08
CA LEU A 495 -16.09 -19.57 -17.96
C LEU A 495 -16.57 -18.96 -16.63
N TYR A 496 -16.07 -17.77 -16.26
CA TYR A 496 -16.39 -17.21 -14.95
C TYR A 496 -17.85 -16.73 -14.83
N ARG A 497 -18.51 -16.36 -15.94
CA ARG A 497 -19.93 -15.97 -15.91
C ARG A 497 -20.88 -17.15 -15.74
N ASN A 498 -20.42 -18.37 -16.06
CA ASN A 498 -21.20 -19.60 -15.87
C ASN A 498 -20.78 -20.38 -14.62
N GLU A 499 -19.75 -19.93 -13.90
CA GLU A 499 -19.33 -20.53 -12.64
C GLU A 499 -20.25 -20.06 -11.49
N THR A 500 -20.84 -21.02 -10.79
CA THR A 500 -21.77 -20.78 -9.68
C THR A 500 -21.06 -20.75 -8.33
N ASP A 501 -19.94 -21.45 -8.20
CA ASP A 501 -19.09 -21.41 -7.01
C ASP A 501 -18.32 -20.08 -6.96
N ARG A 502 -18.64 -19.25 -5.96
CA ARG A 502 -18.06 -17.91 -5.81
C ARG A 502 -16.55 -17.93 -5.64
N ASN A 503 -15.99 -18.91 -4.93
CA ASN A 503 -14.55 -18.98 -4.68
C ASN A 503 -13.80 -19.40 -5.95
N LYS A 504 -14.35 -20.36 -6.71
CA LYS A 504 -13.81 -20.72 -8.02
C LYS A 504 -13.92 -19.56 -9.00
N ARG A 505 -15.05 -18.86 -9.00
CA ARG A 505 -15.28 -17.67 -9.83
C ARG A 505 -14.26 -16.58 -9.56
N GLU A 506 -13.99 -16.25 -8.29
CA GLU A 506 -12.94 -15.29 -7.92
C GLU A 506 -11.56 -15.76 -8.41
N LYS A 507 -11.22 -17.04 -8.23
CA LYS A 507 -9.95 -17.60 -8.72
C LYS A 507 -9.80 -17.41 -10.23
N ILE A 508 -10.84 -17.75 -11.01
CA ILE A 508 -10.84 -17.59 -12.47
C ILE A 508 -10.67 -16.11 -12.84
N LEU A 509 -11.38 -15.20 -12.16
CA LEU A 509 -11.29 -13.75 -12.39
C LEU A 509 -9.87 -13.23 -12.14
N ARG A 510 -9.25 -13.59 -11.01
CA ARG A 510 -7.87 -13.19 -10.70
C ARG A 510 -6.86 -13.72 -11.72
N GLN A 511 -6.99 -14.99 -12.13
CA GLN A 511 -6.13 -15.58 -13.17
C GLN A 511 -6.35 -14.94 -14.54
N SER A 512 -7.57 -14.53 -14.87
CA SER A 512 -7.85 -13.80 -16.10
C SER A 512 -7.17 -12.42 -16.12
N LEU A 513 -7.06 -11.74 -14.97
CA LEU A 513 -6.38 -10.46 -14.82
C LEU A 513 -4.86 -10.61 -14.76
N GLU A 514 -4.35 -11.74 -14.27
CA GLU A 514 -2.94 -12.11 -14.39
C GLU A 514 -2.52 -12.19 -15.87
N MET A 515 -3.33 -12.88 -16.69
CA MET A 515 -3.09 -13.02 -18.13
C MET A 515 -3.37 -11.73 -18.90
N TYR A 516 -4.42 -11.02 -18.51
CA TYR A 516 -4.89 -9.83 -19.20
C TYR A 516 -5.16 -8.67 -18.22
N PRO A 517 -4.11 -7.95 -17.77
CA PRO A 517 -4.26 -6.83 -16.83
C PRO A 517 -5.11 -5.64 -17.32
N SER A 518 -5.45 -5.63 -18.62
CA SER A 518 -6.32 -4.64 -19.27
C SER A 518 -7.77 -5.11 -19.42
N PHE A 519 -8.13 -6.26 -18.84
CA PHE A 519 -9.45 -6.88 -19.02
C PHE A 519 -10.50 -6.24 -18.10
N MET A 520 -11.00 -5.08 -18.51
CA MET A 520 -11.92 -4.24 -17.73
C MET A 520 -13.17 -4.98 -17.23
N ALA A 521 -13.81 -5.81 -18.06
CA ALA A 521 -15.01 -6.55 -17.65
C ALA A 521 -14.71 -7.51 -16.50
N ALA A 522 -13.59 -8.25 -16.56
CA ALA A 522 -13.18 -9.12 -15.46
C ALA A 522 -12.77 -8.33 -14.21
N ALA A 523 -12.10 -7.19 -14.37
CA ALA A 523 -11.75 -6.32 -13.24
C ALA A 523 -13.00 -5.79 -12.53
N ASN A 524 -14.00 -5.35 -13.29
CA ASN A 524 -15.28 -4.88 -12.75
C ASN A 524 -16.05 -6.01 -12.06
N ASP A 525 -16.12 -7.19 -12.67
CA ASP A 525 -16.87 -8.31 -12.11
C ASP A 525 -16.18 -8.87 -10.85
N LEU A 526 -14.85 -8.83 -10.80
CA LEU A 526 -14.09 -9.12 -9.60
C LEU A 526 -14.40 -8.11 -8.50
N GLU A 527 -14.30 -6.82 -8.78
CA GLU A 527 -14.57 -5.79 -7.77
C GLU A 527 -16.02 -5.84 -7.29
N ALA A 528 -16.98 -6.12 -8.18
CA ALA A 528 -18.37 -6.30 -7.79
C ALA A 528 -18.56 -7.50 -6.85
N LEU A 529 -17.89 -8.61 -7.11
CA LEU A 529 -17.88 -9.78 -6.21
C LEU A 529 -17.28 -9.42 -4.85
N LEU A 530 -16.20 -8.63 -4.84
CA LEU A 530 -15.49 -8.20 -3.62
C LEU A 530 -16.31 -7.21 -2.77
N ILE A 531 -16.92 -6.21 -3.38
CA ILE A 531 -17.79 -5.24 -2.70
C ILE A 531 -18.95 -5.96 -2.02
N ASN A 532 -19.63 -6.84 -2.74
CA ASN A 532 -20.82 -7.55 -2.23
C ASN A 532 -20.50 -8.52 -1.06
N ARG A 533 -19.22 -8.77 -0.76
CA ARG A 533 -18.75 -9.56 0.40
C ARG A 533 -17.99 -8.74 1.44
N GLN A 534 -18.03 -7.41 1.35
CA GLN A 534 -17.31 -6.50 2.25
C GLN A 534 -15.78 -6.69 2.25
N ALA A 535 -15.21 -7.04 1.09
CA ALA A 535 -13.76 -7.21 0.91
C ALA A 535 -13.27 -6.52 -0.37
N SER A 536 -13.85 -5.35 -0.67
CA SER A 536 -13.51 -4.49 -1.81
C SER A 536 -12.03 -4.13 -1.84
N ASP A 537 -11.49 -3.95 -3.04
CA ASP A 537 -10.10 -3.58 -3.27
C ASP A 537 -10.05 -2.33 -4.19
N PRO A 538 -9.77 -1.14 -3.62
CA PRO A 538 -9.83 0.11 -4.37
C PRO A 538 -8.80 0.21 -5.51
N ASP A 539 -7.81 -0.68 -5.58
CA ASP A 539 -6.79 -0.63 -6.63
C ASP A 539 -7.16 -1.40 -7.90
N ILE A 540 -8.13 -2.33 -7.85
CA ILE A 540 -8.51 -3.17 -9.00
C ILE A 540 -9.03 -2.33 -10.17
N LEU A 541 -9.93 -1.38 -9.88
CA LEU A 541 -10.60 -0.56 -10.88
C LEU A 541 -9.91 0.78 -11.15
N ARG A 542 -8.88 1.13 -10.39
CA ARG A 542 -8.18 2.43 -10.43
C ARG A 542 -7.71 2.85 -11.82
N ARG A 543 -7.27 1.91 -12.65
CA ARG A 543 -6.77 2.17 -14.02
C ARG A 543 -7.87 2.28 -15.09
N PHE A 544 -9.11 1.93 -14.75
CA PHE A 544 -10.22 1.82 -15.70
C PHE A 544 -11.23 2.96 -15.59
N VAL A 545 -11.19 3.72 -14.48
CA VAL A 545 -12.12 4.82 -14.20
C VAL A 545 -11.85 6.06 -15.05
N GLY A 546 -12.94 6.74 -15.44
CA GLY A 546 -12.87 8.02 -16.14
C GLY A 546 -14.16 8.37 -16.87
N ARG A 547 -14.15 9.53 -17.55
CA ARG A 547 -15.31 10.04 -18.33
C ARG A 547 -15.79 9.08 -19.42
N SER A 548 -14.88 8.32 -20.02
CA SER A 548 -15.19 7.34 -21.08
C SER A 548 -15.48 5.94 -20.55
N ALA A 549 -15.34 5.71 -19.25
CA ALA A 549 -15.59 4.41 -18.66
C ALA A 549 -17.10 4.14 -18.54
N PRO A 550 -17.53 2.86 -18.57
CA PRO A 550 -18.91 2.51 -18.26
C PRO A 550 -19.31 3.00 -16.87
N GLN A 551 -20.57 3.43 -16.73
CA GLN A 551 -21.09 3.94 -15.46
C GLN A 551 -20.92 2.93 -14.31
N VAL A 552 -21.14 1.63 -14.57
CA VAL A 552 -20.95 0.57 -13.58
C VAL A 552 -19.53 0.51 -13.02
N VAL A 553 -18.52 0.80 -13.85
CA VAL A 553 -17.10 0.79 -13.43
C VAL A 553 -16.82 1.98 -12.51
N ASN A 554 -17.29 3.18 -12.87
CA ASN A 554 -17.12 4.37 -12.05
C ASN A 554 -17.86 4.22 -10.71
N THR A 555 -19.10 3.73 -10.73
CA THR A 555 -19.90 3.45 -9.54
C THR A 555 -19.23 2.42 -8.62
N ASN A 556 -18.77 1.28 -9.16
CA ASN A 556 -18.09 0.26 -8.36
C ASN A 556 -16.78 0.76 -7.74
N GLN A 557 -15.95 1.50 -8.50
CA GLN A 557 -14.73 2.10 -7.94
C GLN A 557 -15.07 3.08 -6.81
N MET A 558 -16.10 3.90 -7.00
CA MET A 558 -16.51 4.87 -5.98
C MET A 558 -16.92 4.15 -4.69
N ILE A 559 -17.70 3.06 -4.79
CA ILE A 559 -18.06 2.22 -3.64
C ILE A 559 -16.83 1.62 -2.97
N ALA A 560 -15.90 1.06 -3.75
CA ALA A 560 -14.65 0.49 -3.23
C ALA A 560 -13.81 1.52 -2.45
N LEU A 561 -13.71 2.74 -2.96
CA LEU A 561 -13.00 3.84 -2.30
C LEU A 561 -13.68 4.28 -1.01
N LEU A 562 -15.02 4.38 -0.99
CA LEU A 562 -15.77 4.70 0.23
C LEU A 562 -15.56 3.62 1.31
N ASN A 563 -15.66 2.35 0.95
CA ASN A 563 -15.43 1.23 1.85
C ASN A 563 -14.00 1.22 2.43
N ALA A 564 -13.01 1.63 1.63
CA ALA A 564 -11.62 1.78 2.05
C ALA A 564 -11.34 3.04 2.89
N GLY A 565 -12.30 3.96 3.04
CA GLY A 565 -12.09 5.24 3.72
C GLY A 565 -11.32 6.29 2.91
N LEU A 566 -11.22 6.09 1.59
CA LEU A 566 -10.54 6.98 0.65
C LEU A 566 -11.51 8.00 0.05
N TYR A 567 -12.23 8.71 0.91
CA TYR A 567 -13.33 9.64 0.58
C TYR A 567 -12.96 10.72 -0.43
N SER A 568 -11.76 11.33 -0.35
CA SER A 568 -11.34 12.37 -1.29
C SER A 568 -11.04 11.82 -2.69
N GLN A 569 -10.60 10.56 -2.77
CA GLN A 569 -10.45 9.88 -4.06
C GLN A 569 -11.82 9.48 -4.61
N ALA A 570 -12.73 8.98 -3.76
CA ALA A 570 -14.12 8.71 -4.15
C ALA A 570 -14.79 9.98 -4.71
N ASP A 571 -14.49 11.14 -4.12
CA ASP A 571 -14.98 12.42 -4.57
C ASP A 571 -14.50 12.79 -5.98
N SER A 572 -13.26 12.46 -6.30
CA SER A 572 -12.71 12.67 -7.64
C SER A 572 -13.37 11.74 -8.67
N VAL A 573 -13.80 10.54 -8.27
CA VAL A 573 -14.51 9.59 -9.13
C VAL A 573 -15.97 9.99 -9.32
N ALA A 574 -16.58 10.66 -8.35
CA ALA A 574 -17.98 11.10 -8.40
C ALA A 574 -18.26 12.00 -9.62
N ASP A 575 -17.27 12.77 -10.10
CA ASP A 575 -17.35 13.58 -11.33
C ASP A 575 -17.67 12.77 -12.60
N PHE A 576 -17.48 11.45 -12.57
CA PHE A 576 -17.73 10.53 -13.69
C PHE A 576 -18.97 9.65 -13.50
N VAL A 577 -19.66 9.79 -12.37
CA VAL A 577 -20.89 9.06 -12.04
C VAL A 577 -22.08 9.96 -12.32
N ALA A 578 -22.95 9.54 -13.23
CA ALA A 578 -24.17 10.28 -13.53
C ALA A 578 -25.16 10.17 -12.37
N ASP A 579 -25.74 11.30 -11.95
CA ASP A 579 -26.79 11.32 -10.92
C ASP A 579 -28.12 10.81 -11.50
N ASN A 580 -28.59 9.69 -10.96
CA ASN A 580 -29.84 9.02 -11.32
C ASN A 580 -30.38 8.26 -10.10
N GLU A 581 -31.56 7.66 -10.23
CA GLU A 581 -32.25 6.97 -9.13
C GLU A 581 -31.38 5.93 -8.39
N GLN A 582 -30.47 5.24 -9.08
CA GLN A 582 -29.61 4.20 -8.50
C GLN A 582 -28.34 4.77 -7.86
N SER A 583 -27.84 5.90 -8.34
CA SER A 583 -26.57 6.51 -7.90
C SER A 583 -26.75 7.72 -6.97
N HIS A 584 -27.95 8.28 -6.87
CA HIS A 584 -28.21 9.50 -6.11
C HIS A 584 -27.80 9.37 -4.64
N LEU A 585 -28.19 8.27 -3.98
CA LEU A 585 -27.81 8.02 -2.60
C LEU A 585 -26.28 7.84 -2.44
N LEU A 586 -25.62 7.18 -3.39
CA LEU A 586 -24.16 7.01 -3.39
C LEU A 586 -23.44 8.36 -3.49
N LEU A 587 -23.90 9.24 -4.39
CA LEU A 587 -23.39 10.59 -4.55
C LEU A 587 -23.63 11.44 -3.30
N ALA A 588 -24.81 11.35 -2.71
CA ALA A 588 -25.15 12.05 -1.47
C ALA A 588 -24.28 11.58 -0.29
N VAL A 589 -24.11 10.26 -0.11
CA VAL A 589 -23.24 9.69 0.93
C VAL A 589 -21.79 10.13 0.75
N ASN A 590 -21.25 10.09 -0.47
CA ASN A 590 -19.90 10.59 -0.74
C ASN A 590 -19.77 12.10 -0.45
N ALA A 591 -20.78 12.89 -0.81
CA ALA A 591 -20.78 14.32 -0.57
C ALA A 591 -20.76 14.67 0.93
N VAL A 592 -21.57 13.99 1.75
CA VAL A 592 -21.57 14.21 3.20
C VAL A 592 -20.27 13.74 3.84
N LEU A 593 -19.70 12.61 3.41
CA LEU A 593 -18.39 12.15 3.88
C LEU A 593 -17.27 13.15 3.57
N ASN A 594 -17.39 13.92 2.49
CA ASN A 594 -16.50 15.03 2.13
C ASN A 594 -16.95 16.41 2.68
N GLY A 595 -17.90 16.45 3.61
CA GLY A 595 -18.28 17.67 4.34
C GLY A 595 -19.33 18.56 3.68
N ARG A 596 -20.02 18.11 2.62
CA ARG A 596 -21.09 18.84 1.93
C ARG A 596 -22.47 18.37 2.42
N TYR A 597 -22.89 18.91 3.56
CA TYR A 597 -24.09 18.43 4.27
C TYR A 597 -25.42 19.02 3.79
N GLU A 598 -25.50 20.35 3.61
CA GLU A 598 -26.78 21.07 3.42
C GLU A 598 -27.67 20.47 2.32
N ASP A 599 -27.10 20.29 1.12
CA ASP A 599 -27.85 19.80 -0.05
C ASP A 599 -28.14 18.30 0.01
N ASN A 600 -27.45 17.56 0.88
CA ASN A 600 -27.49 16.09 0.94
C ASN A 600 -28.14 15.55 2.23
N PHE A 601 -28.48 16.44 3.17
CA PHE A 601 -29.02 16.08 4.49
C PHE A 601 -30.28 15.22 4.36
N ASN A 602 -31.26 15.69 3.59
CA ASN A 602 -32.55 15.01 3.47
C ASN A 602 -32.41 13.60 2.87
N THR A 603 -31.60 13.46 1.82
CA THR A 603 -31.35 12.18 1.13
C THR A 603 -30.75 11.15 2.09
N VAL A 604 -29.76 11.54 2.89
CA VAL A 604 -29.10 10.64 3.84
C VAL A 604 -29.96 10.40 5.08
N ALA A 605 -30.61 11.42 5.63
CA ALA A 605 -31.46 11.31 6.81
C ALA A 605 -32.65 10.35 6.60
N GLN A 606 -33.22 10.33 5.39
CA GLN A 606 -34.34 9.44 5.03
C GLN A 606 -33.97 7.95 5.09
N THR A 607 -32.69 7.59 5.05
CA THR A 607 -32.25 6.19 5.16
C THR A 607 -32.48 5.60 6.55
N GLY A 608 -32.59 6.43 7.59
CA GLY A 608 -32.92 5.99 8.94
C GLY A 608 -32.57 7.01 10.02
N LYS A 609 -33.23 6.90 11.17
CA LYS A 609 -33.07 7.83 12.31
C LYS A 609 -31.62 7.92 12.83
N ARG A 610 -30.86 6.82 12.76
CA ARG A 610 -29.45 6.81 13.17
C ARG A 610 -28.61 7.70 12.26
N ASN A 611 -28.79 7.57 10.95
CA ASN A 611 -28.11 8.39 9.95
C ASN A 611 -28.53 9.87 10.03
N GLU A 612 -29.82 10.14 10.27
CA GLU A 612 -30.30 11.49 10.57
C GLU A 612 -29.57 12.09 11.79
N LEU A 613 -29.46 11.34 12.89
CA LEU A 613 -28.75 11.80 14.10
C LEU A 613 -27.26 12.08 13.82
N ILE A 614 -26.59 11.18 13.10
CA ILE A 614 -25.18 11.34 12.72
C ILE A 614 -24.99 12.58 11.85
N MET A 615 -25.90 12.84 10.91
CA MET A 615 -25.89 14.03 10.08
C MET A 615 -26.10 15.31 10.91
N LEU A 616 -27.04 15.31 11.88
CA LEU A 616 -27.23 16.43 12.80
C LEU A 616 -25.96 16.71 13.63
N LEU A 617 -25.28 15.67 14.11
CA LEU A 617 -24.00 15.79 14.81
C LEU A 617 -22.90 16.36 13.89
N ALA A 618 -22.79 15.87 12.64
CA ALA A 618 -21.81 16.38 11.68
C ALA A 618 -22.05 17.87 11.33
N MET A 619 -23.31 18.30 11.29
CA MET A 619 -23.73 19.69 11.08
C MET A 619 -23.67 20.55 12.35
N LYS A 620 -23.23 20.01 13.49
CA LYS A 620 -23.20 20.67 14.82
C LYS A 620 -24.58 21.14 15.32
N ARG A 621 -25.66 20.50 14.87
CA ARG A 621 -27.05 20.72 15.33
C ARG A 621 -27.33 19.91 16.61
N ASN A 622 -26.49 20.13 17.63
CA ASN A 622 -26.39 19.26 18.82
C ASN A 622 -27.70 19.13 19.61
N LYS A 623 -28.49 20.21 19.69
CA LYS A 623 -29.80 20.18 20.38
C LYS A 623 -30.79 19.23 19.70
N GLU A 624 -30.88 19.29 18.38
CA GLU A 624 -31.76 18.44 17.59
C GLU A 624 -31.28 16.99 17.63
N ALA A 625 -29.96 16.77 17.53
CA ALA A 625 -29.36 15.45 17.69
C ALA A 625 -29.66 14.83 19.06
N SER A 626 -29.59 15.61 20.14
CA SER A 626 -29.91 15.14 21.49
C SER A 626 -31.37 14.72 21.63
N GLU A 627 -32.32 15.50 21.12
CA GLU A 627 -33.74 15.12 21.15
C GLU A 627 -34.02 13.87 20.31
N LEU A 628 -33.43 13.77 19.11
CA LEU A 628 -33.57 12.59 18.26
C LEU A 628 -32.97 11.34 18.92
N SER A 629 -31.85 11.50 19.65
CA SER A 629 -31.17 10.39 20.34
C SER A 629 -32.08 9.67 21.32
N LYS A 630 -33.01 10.38 21.97
CA LYS A 630 -33.97 9.82 22.95
C LYS A 630 -35.02 8.93 22.29
N THR A 631 -35.18 9.02 20.97
CA THR A 631 -36.17 8.25 20.20
C THR A 631 -35.58 6.99 19.55
N LEU A 632 -34.27 6.79 19.65
CA LEU A 632 -33.58 5.61 19.13
C LEU A 632 -33.79 4.38 20.04
N PRO A 633 -33.63 3.15 19.50
CA PRO A 633 -33.77 1.92 20.28
C PRO A 633 -32.77 1.84 21.45
N GLU A 634 -33.27 1.53 22.64
CA GLU A 634 -32.49 1.50 23.90
C GLU A 634 -31.66 0.21 24.08
N ASP A 635 -31.90 -0.80 23.24
CA ASP A 635 -31.27 -2.12 23.24
C ASP A 635 -29.96 -2.17 22.43
N GLU A 636 -29.59 -1.07 21.76
CA GLU A 636 -28.35 -0.97 20.98
C GLU A 636 -27.27 -0.20 21.75
N ALA A 637 -26.06 -0.78 21.88
CA ALA A 637 -24.93 -0.12 22.52
C ALA A 637 -24.56 1.22 21.84
N LEU A 638 -24.63 1.25 20.51
CA LEU A 638 -24.32 2.43 19.71
C LEU A 638 -25.30 3.59 19.96
N THR A 639 -26.56 3.32 20.30
CA THR A 639 -27.52 4.37 20.69
C THR A 639 -27.03 5.12 21.93
N HIS A 640 -26.56 4.40 22.94
CA HIS A 640 -26.03 4.98 24.17
C HIS A 640 -24.73 5.75 23.91
N TYR A 641 -23.87 5.23 23.03
CA TYR A 641 -22.63 5.88 22.64
C TYR A 641 -22.90 7.23 21.93
N LEU A 642 -23.78 7.24 20.92
CA LEU A 642 -24.16 8.46 20.19
C LEU A 642 -24.88 9.46 21.11
N ARG A 643 -25.67 8.98 22.08
CA ARG A 643 -26.27 9.83 23.11
C ARG A 643 -25.22 10.47 24.02
N ALA A 644 -24.17 9.74 24.39
CA ALA A 644 -23.05 10.30 25.15
C ALA A 644 -22.39 11.46 24.40
N ILE A 645 -22.15 11.31 23.08
CA ILE A 645 -21.65 12.40 22.23
C ILE A 645 -22.60 13.61 22.27
N CYS A 646 -23.91 13.39 22.08
CA CYS A 646 -24.90 14.47 22.11
C CYS A 646 -24.89 15.23 23.44
N LEU A 647 -24.83 14.52 24.56
CA LEU A 647 -24.83 15.10 25.91
C LEU A 647 -23.52 15.84 26.21
N ASN A 648 -22.37 15.26 25.84
CA ASN A 648 -21.08 15.90 26.08
C ASN A 648 -20.96 17.23 25.32
N ARG A 649 -21.42 17.25 24.07
CA ARG A 649 -21.48 18.47 23.24
C ARG A 649 -22.50 19.52 23.71
N LEU A 650 -23.39 19.18 24.64
CA LEU A 650 -24.33 20.10 25.28
C LEU A 650 -23.85 20.53 26.68
N ASP A 651 -22.59 20.26 27.02
CA ASP A 651 -21.98 20.54 28.32
C ASP A 651 -22.70 19.82 29.49
N ASP A 652 -23.20 18.59 29.24
CA ASP A 652 -23.76 17.70 30.28
C ASP A 652 -22.88 16.44 30.48
N PRO A 653 -21.68 16.60 31.07
CA PRO A 653 -20.69 15.51 31.17
C PRO A 653 -21.14 14.38 32.11
N VAL A 654 -22.02 14.67 33.07
CA VAL A 654 -22.48 13.69 34.06
C VAL A 654 -23.36 12.64 33.40
N ASP A 655 -24.37 13.09 32.64
CA ASP A 655 -25.26 12.16 31.94
C ASP A 655 -24.59 11.58 30.69
N ALA A 656 -23.67 12.33 30.06
CA ALA A 656 -22.82 11.80 29.00
C ALA A 656 -21.97 10.60 29.48
N TYR A 657 -21.34 10.72 30.64
CA TYR A 657 -20.56 9.62 31.23
C TYR A 657 -21.42 8.39 31.53
N LYS A 658 -22.63 8.58 32.09
CA LYS A 658 -23.56 7.46 32.34
C LYS A 658 -23.96 6.76 31.04
N ALA A 659 -24.27 7.53 30.00
CA ALA A 659 -24.61 6.98 28.68
C ALA A 659 -23.42 6.22 28.07
N LEU A 660 -22.22 6.79 28.12
CA LEU A 660 -21.00 6.15 27.63
C LEU A 660 -20.73 4.85 28.38
N LYS A 661 -20.78 4.88 29.72
CA LYS A 661 -20.59 3.70 30.56
C LYS A 661 -21.56 2.57 30.17
N LYS A 662 -22.85 2.90 29.99
CA LYS A 662 -23.85 1.93 29.55
C LYS A 662 -23.53 1.35 28.16
N ALA A 663 -23.06 2.18 27.22
CA ALA A 663 -22.63 1.71 25.91
C ALA A 663 -21.47 0.71 26.01
N LEU A 664 -20.46 1.01 26.82
CA LEU A 664 -19.29 0.14 27.02
C LEU A 664 -19.63 -1.17 27.76
N GLU A 665 -20.60 -1.13 28.68
CA GLU A 665 -21.11 -2.35 29.34
C GLU A 665 -21.84 -3.28 28.36
N MET A 666 -22.55 -2.70 27.38
CA MET A 666 -23.27 -3.45 26.35
C MET A 666 -22.35 -3.97 25.23
N ASP A 667 -21.36 -3.17 24.82
CA ASP A 667 -20.35 -3.54 23.84
C ASP A 667 -18.96 -3.00 24.24
N PRO A 668 -18.12 -3.85 24.87
CA PRO A 668 -16.77 -3.46 25.28
C PRO A 668 -15.85 -3.08 24.12
N SER A 669 -16.15 -3.47 22.87
CA SER A 669 -15.31 -3.12 21.72
C SER A 669 -15.28 -1.61 21.43
N LEU A 670 -16.30 -0.88 21.90
CA LEU A 670 -16.40 0.57 21.79
C LEU A 670 -15.37 1.32 22.64
N GLU A 671 -14.74 0.69 23.64
CA GLU A 671 -13.77 1.35 24.53
C GLU A 671 -12.54 1.84 23.76
N LYS A 672 -12.04 1.02 22.82
CA LYS A 672 -10.92 1.41 21.95
C LYS A 672 -11.28 2.63 21.09
N ILE A 673 -12.52 2.69 20.60
CA ILE A 673 -12.99 3.81 19.77
C ILE A 673 -13.15 5.07 20.65
N ALA A 674 -13.66 4.93 21.86
CA ALA A 674 -13.84 6.02 22.81
C ALA A 674 -12.53 6.70 23.20
N HIS A 675 -11.40 5.97 23.28
CA HIS A 675 -10.09 6.57 23.54
C HIS A 675 -9.64 7.57 22.47
N VAL A 676 -10.11 7.39 21.23
CA VAL A 676 -9.62 8.12 20.05
C VAL A 676 -10.69 9.02 19.45
N ASP A 677 -11.87 9.03 20.07
CA ASP A 677 -13.00 9.87 19.71
C ASP A 677 -12.95 11.15 20.55
N GLY A 678 -12.64 12.27 19.90
CA GLY A 678 -12.51 13.57 20.56
C GLY A 678 -13.82 14.06 21.19
N ASP A 679 -14.95 13.45 20.85
CA ASP A 679 -16.25 13.78 21.45
C ASP A 679 -16.49 13.16 22.83
N VAL A 680 -15.73 12.12 23.23
CA VAL A 680 -15.98 11.37 24.48
C VAL A 680 -14.71 10.92 25.23
N ASN A 681 -13.52 11.10 24.65
CA ASN A 681 -12.29 10.58 25.24
C ASN A 681 -11.93 11.23 26.59
N ASP A 682 -12.35 12.47 26.82
CA ASP A 682 -12.22 13.19 28.07
C ASP A 682 -13.03 12.53 29.20
N LEU A 683 -14.21 12.00 28.89
CA LEU A 683 -15.08 11.27 29.82
C LEU A 683 -14.43 9.98 30.35
N LEU A 684 -13.50 9.37 29.60
CA LEU A 684 -12.75 8.18 30.05
C LEU A 684 -11.66 8.52 31.05
N LEU A 685 -11.07 9.71 30.94
CA LEU A 685 -9.93 10.14 31.75
C LEU A 685 -10.35 10.58 33.16
N ASP A 686 -11.60 11.04 33.32
CA ASP A 686 -12.16 11.47 34.60
C ASP A 686 -12.44 10.32 35.59
N LYS A 687 -12.31 9.04 35.15
CA LYS A 687 -12.33 7.85 36.03
C LYS A 687 -11.33 7.93 37.20
N LYS A 688 -10.22 8.67 37.06
CA LYS A 688 -9.15 8.75 38.07
C LYS A 688 -9.33 9.86 39.12
N ASN A 689 -10.28 10.79 38.92
CA ASN A 689 -10.43 11.97 39.77
C ASN A 689 -11.78 12.07 40.51
N GLN A 690 -12.66 11.07 40.41
CA GLN A 690 -13.84 11.03 41.27
C GLN A 690 -13.49 10.42 42.64
N PRO A 691 -13.92 11.04 43.76
CA PRO A 691 -13.81 10.41 45.07
C PRO A 691 -14.62 9.11 45.03
N ASN A 692 -14.03 8.02 45.51
CA ASN A 692 -14.74 6.77 45.73
C ASN A 692 -16.04 7.06 46.49
N GLU A 693 -17.19 6.95 45.81
CA GLU A 693 -18.46 6.82 46.50
C GLU A 693 -18.49 5.43 47.14
N GLN A 694 -18.25 5.42 48.46
CA GLN A 694 -18.69 4.36 49.37
C GLN A 694 -20.15 4.61 49.76
#